data_AF-A0A7C5EVJ3-F1
#
_entry.id   AF-A0A7C5EVJ3-F1
#
_cell.length_a   1.000
_cell.length_b   1.000
_cell.length_c   1.000
_cell.angle_alpha   90.00
_cell.angle_beta   90.00
_cell.angle_gamma   90.00
#
_symmetry.space_group_name_H-M   'P 1'
#
loop_
_entity.id
_entity.type
_entity.pdbx_description
1 polymer ?
#
loop_
_entity_poly.entity_id
_entity_poly.type
_entity_poly.pdbx_seq_one_letter_code
_entity_poly.pdbx_strand_id
1 'polypeptide(L)'
;MSARAYRTVALFTYELGADPNALPLWVGVGEVTRQHRANLFCFPANPVRSPLGFEAQANVLYDLLDPRNVDGVLVWGGILGVHLGLEEFGRFCERFRPLPVVNIGMLLPGVPSVLVDSYGGTYALVSHLIEVHGCREIAYIQGPPGSPESADRYRGYADALKSHGLAVDPTRIVPGDFKLPAGVRAVDLLLDERKASFDSLVAANDMMAFGAVARLQERGLRIPADILVCGFDDIEESAYSNPPLTTARQSFRQMGRRSAELLLALLDGSPAPEKEIVPADLVVRRSCGCFSRTVARAAAGPLPAGADEAEQKTSLQQQIARMLGEEWPDAPETAAQLLEACLGEVRGKEAGRFLEALDQALQVATANGQVFVFQDLVSTLRRGLLPYLQGEERERAEDAWHQARVRITEAEQQLQGYRRMQAEQRARLLREVSQELGTTFQLHDLMDTLARELPRLGIRRGYVALYEDPERPAEQSRLLLAFDPSGRRPVEPEGRLFHSRELVPAELFPDEGGLTFVVEPLYFRERQLGFAVLEVQARDGTTAEALRAQISGALQGAHLMHQSERRALQLQAAAEVSRLATSTLEPEELIRQVVERVRERFDLYYVGLFLLDRNGEWTGEPNRWLVLRAGTGEAGRQMVAQGHRLEVGENSMVGWCAANRRPRVTYDVEQDPVQLPNPLLPDTRSEIAVPLQVGDTLVGVLDAQSQLRGAFDPDVVTVFQTMADQLAVAIENAVTVSRIQVINRDLQQTLATQEQLLETIRQLSTPVVPLLEGVILLPLVGHIDSQRAAQIMEELLIGVQRHRARVAIVDITGVPVVDTAVANNLLRAAQATYLLGAEVILVGIRPEVAQTIVGLGVELRGLVTMSDLQSGIEYALRRMRTGAG
;
A
#
# COMPACT_ATOMS: atom_id res chain seq x y z
N MET A 1 -37.38 -7.51 6.44
CA MET A 1 -37.32 -6.55 5.32
C MET A 1 -37.37 -5.17 5.93
N SER A 2 -36.26 -4.42 5.88
CA SER A 2 -36.23 -3.04 6.38
C SER A 2 -37.07 -2.18 5.45
N ALA A 3 -38.04 -1.44 6.00
CA ALA A 3 -38.99 -0.62 5.24
C ALA A 3 -38.31 0.66 4.74
N ARG A 4 -37.50 0.55 3.69
CA ARG A 4 -37.05 1.72 2.92
C ARG A 4 -38.28 2.32 2.22
N ALA A 5 -38.43 3.63 2.27
CA ALA A 5 -39.58 4.32 1.66
C ALA A 5 -39.59 4.24 0.13
N TYR A 6 -38.41 4.05 -0.49
CA TYR A 6 -38.23 3.99 -1.94
C TYR A 6 -37.46 2.73 -2.32
N ARG A 7 -37.83 2.16 -3.48
CA ARG A 7 -37.10 1.03 -4.07
C ARG A 7 -35.69 1.45 -4.44
N THR A 8 -34.73 0.55 -4.27
CA THR A 8 -33.33 0.72 -4.64
C THR A 8 -32.90 -0.42 -5.54
N VAL A 9 -32.41 -0.13 -6.74
CA VAL A 9 -31.93 -1.14 -7.68
C VAL A 9 -30.43 -1.04 -7.88
N ALA A 10 -29.77 -2.16 -8.15
CA ALA A 10 -28.37 -2.23 -8.54
C ALA A 10 -28.20 -2.33 -10.05
N LEU A 11 -27.14 -1.73 -10.58
CA LEU A 11 -26.59 -2.01 -11.91
C LEU A 11 -25.14 -2.46 -11.76
N PHE A 12 -24.85 -3.70 -12.15
CA PHE A 12 -23.47 -4.14 -12.40
C PHE A 12 -23.11 -3.83 -13.85
N THR A 13 -22.09 -2.98 -14.02
CA THR A 13 -21.55 -2.55 -15.31
C THR A 13 -20.04 -2.72 -15.32
N TYR A 14 -19.45 -2.69 -16.52
CA TYR A 14 -18.02 -2.44 -16.68
C TYR A 14 -17.74 -0.94 -16.51
N GLU A 15 -16.54 -0.61 -16.03
CA GLU A 15 -16.01 0.75 -15.82
C GLU A 15 -16.69 1.81 -16.74
N LEU A 16 -17.40 2.76 -16.12
CA LEU A 16 -18.17 3.85 -16.73
C LEU A 16 -17.33 4.77 -17.63
N GLY A 17 -16.02 4.86 -17.41
CA GLY A 17 -15.11 5.69 -18.21
C GLY A 17 -14.22 4.92 -19.19
N ALA A 18 -14.09 3.60 -19.04
CA ALA A 18 -13.21 2.79 -19.90
C ALA A 18 -13.93 2.19 -21.12
N ASP A 19 -15.22 1.87 -20.99
CA ASP A 19 -16.03 1.37 -22.12
C ASP A 19 -17.02 2.44 -22.60
N PRO A 20 -16.99 2.83 -23.89
CA PRO A 20 -17.85 3.88 -24.45
C PRO A 20 -19.35 3.56 -24.36
N ASN A 21 -19.72 2.29 -24.13
CA ASN A 21 -21.10 1.84 -24.04
C ASN A 21 -21.66 1.80 -22.61
N ALA A 22 -20.79 1.82 -21.59
CA ALA A 22 -21.19 1.77 -20.18
C ALA A 22 -21.98 3.01 -19.75
N LEU A 23 -21.50 4.19 -20.14
CA LEU A 23 -22.13 5.46 -19.78
C LEU A 23 -23.54 5.61 -20.38
N PRO A 24 -23.79 5.37 -21.69
CA PRO A 24 -25.15 5.36 -22.26
C PRO A 24 -26.08 4.37 -21.57
N LEU A 25 -25.60 3.16 -21.25
CA LEU A 25 -26.39 2.14 -20.55
C LEU A 25 -26.85 2.65 -19.18
N TRP A 26 -25.92 3.16 -18.37
CA TRP A 26 -26.20 3.71 -17.05
C TRP A 26 -27.15 4.92 -17.11
N VAL A 27 -26.97 5.83 -18.09
CA VAL A 27 -27.89 6.95 -18.34
C VAL A 27 -29.32 6.43 -18.56
N GLY A 28 -29.49 5.41 -19.40
CA GLY A 28 -30.79 4.82 -19.68
C GLY A 28 -31.46 4.22 -18.44
N VAL A 29 -30.70 3.52 -17.60
CA VAL A 29 -31.21 2.99 -16.33
C VAL A 29 -31.60 4.14 -15.39
N GLY A 30 -30.73 5.13 -15.23
CA GLY A 30 -30.92 6.28 -14.34
C GLY A 30 -32.11 7.16 -14.69
N GLU A 31 -32.50 7.24 -15.96
CA GLU A 31 -33.71 7.94 -16.39
C GLU A 31 -34.97 7.25 -15.89
N VAL A 32 -35.07 5.94 -16.08
CA VAL A 32 -36.24 5.15 -15.68
C VAL A 32 -36.36 5.12 -14.15
N THR A 33 -35.26 4.89 -13.43
CA THR A 33 -35.31 4.89 -11.96
C THR A 33 -35.76 6.24 -11.42
N ARG A 34 -35.28 7.36 -11.99
CA ARG A 34 -35.72 8.71 -11.62
C ARG A 34 -37.20 8.96 -11.93
N GLN A 35 -37.68 8.54 -13.10
CA GLN A 35 -39.09 8.64 -13.50
C GLN A 35 -40.01 7.91 -12.50
N HIS A 36 -39.55 6.77 -11.96
CA HIS A 36 -40.28 5.96 -10.99
C HIS A 36 -39.94 6.27 -9.52
N ARG A 37 -39.15 7.32 -9.25
CA ARG A 37 -38.65 7.68 -7.90
C ARG A 37 -37.92 6.52 -7.18
N ALA A 38 -37.31 5.61 -7.92
CA ALA A 38 -36.44 4.57 -7.41
C ALA A 38 -34.97 5.06 -7.35
N ASN A 39 -34.23 4.57 -6.37
CA ASN A 39 -32.80 4.85 -6.22
C ASN A 39 -31.98 3.85 -7.05
N LEU A 40 -30.81 4.28 -7.55
CA LEU A 40 -29.89 3.47 -8.34
C LEU A 40 -28.51 3.43 -7.68
N PHE A 41 -28.03 2.22 -7.38
CA PHE A 41 -26.61 1.96 -7.10
C PHE A 41 -25.95 1.38 -8.35
N CYS A 42 -24.98 2.10 -8.90
CA CYS A 42 -24.12 1.60 -9.96
C CYS A 42 -22.84 1.02 -9.35
N PHE A 43 -22.53 -0.21 -9.72
CA PHE A 43 -21.34 -0.94 -9.29
C PHE A 43 -20.44 -1.15 -10.53
N PRO A 44 -19.48 -0.25 -10.78
CA PRO A 44 -18.47 -0.41 -11.83
C PRO A 44 -17.50 -1.52 -11.40
N ALA A 45 -17.75 -2.73 -11.88
CA ALA A 45 -16.95 -3.92 -11.62
C ALA A 45 -16.24 -4.37 -12.91
N ASN A 46 -15.39 -5.38 -12.80
CA ASN A 46 -14.65 -5.95 -13.93
C ASN A 46 -15.15 -7.35 -14.28
N PRO A 47 -14.85 -7.88 -15.48
CA PRO A 47 -15.32 -9.20 -15.87
C PRO A 47 -14.90 -10.28 -14.86
N VAL A 48 -15.82 -11.17 -14.58
CA VAL A 48 -15.60 -12.24 -13.60
C VAL A 48 -14.51 -13.17 -14.15
N ARG A 49 -13.51 -13.49 -13.33
CA ARG A 49 -12.29 -14.23 -13.73
C ARG A 49 -11.44 -13.55 -14.82
N SER A 50 -11.46 -12.21 -14.89
CA SER A 50 -10.51 -11.48 -15.75
C SER A 50 -9.06 -11.92 -15.51
N PRO A 51 -8.27 -12.18 -16.56
CA PRO A 51 -6.84 -12.54 -16.43
C PRO A 51 -5.95 -11.32 -16.11
N LEU A 52 -6.50 -10.10 -16.06
CA LEU A 52 -5.77 -8.87 -15.79
C LEU A 52 -5.68 -8.65 -14.27
N GLY A 53 -4.46 -8.80 -13.72
CA GLY A 53 -4.20 -9.11 -12.31
C GLY A 53 -4.86 -8.22 -11.25
N PHE A 54 -4.63 -6.91 -11.28
CA PHE A 54 -5.15 -6.00 -10.24
C PHE A 54 -6.56 -5.46 -10.56
N GLU A 55 -7.07 -5.64 -11.78
CA GLU A 55 -8.42 -5.20 -12.16
C GLU A 55 -9.50 -6.06 -11.48
N ALA A 56 -9.18 -7.32 -11.18
CA ALA A 56 -10.06 -8.21 -10.41
C ALA A 56 -10.40 -7.66 -9.01
N GLN A 57 -9.64 -6.71 -8.47
CA GLN A 57 -9.90 -6.12 -7.16
C GLN A 57 -11.22 -5.34 -7.11
N ALA A 58 -11.70 -4.81 -8.25
CA ALA A 58 -13.01 -4.17 -8.32
C ALA A 58 -14.17 -5.17 -8.08
N ASN A 59 -13.93 -6.47 -8.26
CA ASN A 59 -14.98 -7.50 -8.17
C ASN A 59 -15.44 -7.79 -6.74
N VAL A 60 -14.77 -7.21 -5.73
CA VAL A 60 -15.26 -7.18 -4.34
C VAL A 60 -16.67 -6.59 -4.25
N LEU A 61 -17.02 -5.68 -5.17
CA LEU A 61 -18.34 -5.06 -5.27
C LEU A 61 -19.47 -6.09 -5.41
N TYR A 62 -19.22 -7.23 -6.06
CA TYR A 62 -20.23 -8.29 -6.19
C TYR A 62 -20.63 -8.88 -4.84
N ASP A 63 -19.72 -8.90 -3.87
CA ASP A 63 -19.94 -9.49 -2.55
C ASP A 63 -20.60 -8.50 -1.56
N LEU A 64 -20.64 -7.21 -1.93
CA LEU A 64 -21.32 -6.16 -1.18
C LEU A 64 -22.82 -6.10 -1.46
N LEU A 65 -23.31 -6.71 -2.55
CA LEU A 65 -24.73 -6.74 -2.87
C LEU A 65 -25.50 -7.62 -1.87
N ASP A 66 -26.63 -7.13 -1.37
CA ASP A 66 -27.43 -7.86 -0.39
C ASP A 66 -28.89 -7.40 -0.41
N PRO A 67 -29.87 -8.28 -0.10
CA PRO A 67 -31.27 -7.88 0.06
C PRO A 67 -31.54 -6.79 1.12
N ARG A 68 -30.56 -6.50 1.98
CA ARG A 68 -30.59 -5.35 2.89
C ARG A 68 -30.37 -4.02 2.19
N ASN A 69 -29.68 -4.01 1.04
CA ASN A 69 -29.24 -2.80 0.34
C ASN A 69 -29.88 -2.52 -1.02
N VAL A 70 -30.48 -3.52 -1.65
CA VAL A 70 -31.21 -3.38 -2.91
C VAL A 70 -32.41 -4.31 -2.95
N ASP A 71 -33.36 -3.97 -3.82
CA ASP A 71 -34.57 -4.74 -4.09
C ASP A 71 -34.44 -5.61 -5.35
N GLY A 72 -33.58 -5.23 -6.30
CA GLY A 72 -33.36 -5.94 -7.55
C GLY A 72 -32.06 -5.54 -8.24
N VAL A 73 -31.60 -6.34 -9.20
CA VAL A 73 -30.30 -6.16 -9.85
C VAL A 73 -30.37 -6.28 -11.38
N LEU A 74 -29.74 -5.32 -12.06
CA LEU A 74 -29.41 -5.37 -13.46
C LEU A 74 -27.96 -5.84 -13.62
N VAL A 75 -27.74 -6.82 -14.49
CA VAL A 75 -26.39 -7.35 -14.75
C VAL A 75 -26.08 -7.21 -16.23
N TRP A 76 -25.02 -6.48 -16.57
CA TRP A 76 -24.52 -6.45 -17.95
C TRP A 76 -23.67 -7.69 -18.25
N GLY A 77 -24.35 -8.83 -18.47
CA GLY A 77 -23.69 -10.11 -18.70
C GLY A 77 -22.85 -10.18 -19.96
N GLY A 78 -23.22 -9.47 -21.02
CA GLY A 78 -22.44 -9.43 -22.27
C GLY A 78 -20.97 -9.04 -22.08
N ILE A 79 -20.68 -8.17 -21.10
CA ILE A 79 -19.31 -7.78 -20.75
C ILE A 79 -18.78 -8.51 -19.52
N LEU A 80 -19.58 -8.62 -18.45
CA LEU A 80 -19.12 -9.19 -17.19
C LEU A 80 -18.90 -10.71 -17.24
N GLY A 81 -19.60 -11.39 -18.15
CA GLY A 81 -19.51 -12.83 -18.37
C GLY A 81 -18.53 -13.25 -19.46
N VAL A 82 -17.74 -12.35 -20.06
CA VAL A 82 -16.91 -12.65 -21.24
C VAL A 82 -15.88 -13.76 -21.04
N HIS A 83 -15.46 -14.04 -19.80
CA HIS A 83 -14.53 -15.12 -19.44
C HIS A 83 -15.22 -16.34 -18.81
N LEU A 84 -16.55 -16.37 -18.81
CA LEU A 84 -17.35 -17.46 -18.25
C LEU A 84 -18.19 -18.12 -19.34
N GLY A 85 -18.40 -19.43 -19.21
CA GLY A 85 -19.44 -20.12 -19.99
C GLY A 85 -20.84 -19.69 -19.54
N LEU A 86 -21.85 -19.87 -20.41
CA LEU A 86 -23.27 -19.56 -20.12
C LEU A 86 -23.76 -20.15 -18.78
N GLU A 87 -23.44 -21.42 -18.51
CA GLU A 87 -23.81 -22.09 -17.25
C GLU A 87 -23.10 -21.50 -16.03
N GLU A 88 -21.81 -21.18 -16.15
CA GLU A 88 -21.05 -20.57 -15.06
C GLU A 88 -21.56 -19.17 -14.73
N PHE A 89 -21.87 -18.39 -15.76
CA PHE A 89 -22.47 -17.07 -15.59
C PHE A 89 -23.88 -17.15 -14.99
N GLY A 90 -24.67 -18.15 -15.37
CA GLY A 90 -25.94 -18.46 -14.71
C GLY A 90 -25.79 -18.69 -13.22
N ARG A 91 -24.85 -19.55 -12.80
CA ARG A 91 -24.54 -19.78 -11.37
C ARG A 91 -24.09 -18.50 -10.65
N PHE A 92 -23.33 -17.63 -11.34
CA PHE A 92 -22.95 -16.33 -10.79
C PHE A 92 -24.17 -15.45 -10.49
N CYS A 93 -25.14 -15.37 -11.42
CA CYS A 93 -26.38 -14.63 -11.22
C CYS A 93 -27.28 -15.25 -10.12
N GLU A 94 -27.28 -16.59 -9.98
CA GLU A 94 -28.06 -17.28 -8.94
C GLU A 94 -27.68 -16.88 -7.51
N ARG A 95 -26.43 -16.44 -7.29
CA ARG A 95 -25.95 -15.95 -5.98
C ARG A 95 -26.74 -14.74 -5.46
N PHE A 96 -27.38 -13.98 -6.35
CA PHE A 96 -28.16 -12.79 -5.95
C PHE A 96 -29.60 -13.12 -5.55
N ARG A 97 -30.04 -14.38 -5.66
CA ARG A 97 -31.37 -14.78 -5.14
C ARG A 97 -31.47 -14.46 -3.64
N PRO A 98 -32.65 -14.01 -3.15
CA PRO A 98 -33.94 -13.96 -3.83
C PRO A 98 -34.22 -12.69 -4.64
N LEU A 99 -33.22 -11.82 -4.89
CA LEU A 99 -33.43 -10.59 -5.67
C LEU A 99 -33.84 -10.92 -7.12
N PRO A 100 -34.83 -10.21 -7.70
CA PRO A 100 -35.08 -10.24 -9.14
C PRO A 100 -33.84 -9.77 -9.91
N VAL A 101 -33.47 -10.53 -10.94
CA VAL A 101 -32.32 -10.26 -11.80
C VAL A 101 -32.82 -10.03 -13.23
N VAL A 102 -32.34 -8.97 -13.88
CA VAL A 102 -32.47 -8.78 -15.34
C VAL A 102 -31.07 -8.73 -15.95
N ASN A 103 -30.85 -9.52 -16.99
CA ASN A 103 -29.57 -9.62 -17.68
C ASN A 103 -29.56 -8.78 -18.97
N ILE A 104 -28.38 -8.30 -19.36
CA ILE A 104 -28.19 -7.42 -20.53
C ILE A 104 -27.08 -7.98 -21.43
N GLY A 105 -27.32 -8.02 -22.75
CA GLY A 105 -26.32 -8.36 -23.77
C GLY A 105 -26.13 -9.85 -24.08
N MET A 106 -26.78 -10.75 -23.33
CA MET A 106 -26.79 -12.19 -23.67
C MET A 106 -28.05 -12.89 -23.14
N LEU A 107 -28.49 -13.95 -23.81
CA LEU A 107 -29.64 -14.72 -23.35
C LEU A 107 -29.20 -15.65 -22.21
N LEU A 108 -29.80 -15.48 -21.03
CA LEU A 108 -29.56 -16.35 -19.89
C LEU A 108 -30.85 -17.11 -19.54
N PRO A 109 -30.90 -18.45 -19.65
CA PRO A 109 -32.11 -19.23 -19.41
C PRO A 109 -32.73 -18.95 -18.04
N GLY A 110 -34.03 -18.69 -17.99
CA GLY A 110 -34.75 -18.42 -16.75
C GLY A 110 -34.47 -17.06 -16.09
N VAL A 111 -33.71 -16.18 -16.77
CA VAL A 111 -33.47 -14.80 -16.34
C VAL A 111 -33.90 -13.86 -17.48
N PRO A 112 -34.86 -12.94 -17.24
CA PRO A 112 -35.26 -11.95 -18.24
C PRO A 112 -34.04 -11.22 -18.81
N SER A 113 -33.89 -11.26 -20.13
CA SER A 113 -32.69 -10.82 -20.83
C SER A 113 -33.01 -9.78 -21.91
N VAL A 114 -32.34 -8.63 -21.87
CA VAL A 114 -32.44 -7.57 -22.90
C VAL A 114 -31.25 -7.68 -23.86
N LEU A 115 -31.54 -7.82 -25.15
CA LEU A 115 -30.56 -8.06 -26.20
C LEU A 115 -30.69 -7.02 -27.31
N VAL A 116 -29.62 -6.84 -28.09
CA VAL A 116 -29.68 -6.10 -29.35
C VAL A 116 -30.03 -7.03 -30.52
N ASP A 117 -30.71 -6.52 -31.54
CA ASP A 117 -30.83 -7.19 -32.83
C ASP A 117 -29.52 -7.13 -33.66
N SER A 118 -28.52 -7.87 -33.18
CA SER A 118 -27.20 -7.99 -33.83
C SER A 118 -27.29 -8.52 -35.28
N TYR A 119 -28.24 -9.43 -35.53
CA TYR A 119 -28.49 -10.00 -36.85
C TYR A 119 -29.07 -8.95 -37.80
N GLY A 120 -30.18 -8.31 -37.42
CA GLY A 120 -30.88 -7.34 -38.25
C GLY A 120 -30.02 -6.12 -38.59
N GLY A 121 -29.27 -5.60 -37.61
CA GLY A 121 -28.35 -4.49 -37.82
C GLY A 121 -27.25 -4.81 -38.83
N THR A 122 -26.61 -5.99 -38.72
CA THR A 122 -25.55 -6.40 -39.65
C THR A 122 -26.12 -6.71 -41.03
N TYR A 123 -27.28 -7.38 -41.10
CA TYR A 123 -27.95 -7.68 -42.36
C TYR A 123 -28.29 -6.39 -43.12
N ALA A 124 -28.88 -5.39 -42.45
CA ALA A 124 -29.23 -4.11 -43.05
C ALA A 124 -27.98 -3.36 -43.56
N LEU A 125 -26.90 -3.37 -42.78
CA LEU A 125 -25.63 -2.74 -43.14
C LEU A 125 -24.99 -3.38 -44.37
N VAL A 126 -24.91 -4.71 -44.42
CA VAL A 126 -24.31 -5.43 -45.55
C VAL A 126 -25.19 -5.31 -46.79
N SER A 127 -26.51 -5.38 -46.64
CA SER A 127 -27.46 -5.13 -47.74
C SER A 127 -27.28 -3.72 -48.31
N HIS A 128 -27.05 -2.71 -47.47
CA HIS A 128 -26.76 -1.35 -47.93
C HIS A 128 -25.50 -1.27 -48.81
N LEU A 129 -24.41 -1.96 -48.43
CA LEU A 129 -23.19 -2.02 -49.25
C LEU A 129 -23.46 -2.66 -50.62
N ILE A 130 -24.28 -3.70 -50.68
CA ILE A 130 -24.59 -4.40 -51.93
C ILE A 130 -25.55 -3.59 -52.80
N GLU A 131 -26.66 -3.11 -52.24
CA GLU A 131 -27.75 -2.46 -52.97
C GLU A 131 -27.39 -1.04 -53.41
N VAL A 132 -26.72 -0.26 -52.54
CA VAL A 132 -26.43 1.16 -52.80
C VAL A 132 -25.06 1.35 -53.44
N HIS A 133 -24.07 0.58 -53.03
CA HIS A 133 -22.68 0.73 -53.51
C HIS A 133 -22.26 -0.33 -54.53
N GLY A 134 -23.08 -1.36 -54.75
CA GLY A 134 -22.76 -2.43 -55.68
C GLY A 134 -21.61 -3.32 -55.24
N CYS A 135 -21.27 -3.32 -53.94
CA CYS A 135 -20.19 -4.14 -53.38
C CYS A 135 -20.46 -5.64 -53.60
N ARG A 136 -19.41 -6.37 -53.98
CA ARG A 136 -19.45 -7.81 -54.27
C ARG A 136 -18.40 -8.58 -53.48
N GLU A 137 -17.28 -7.95 -53.15
CA GLU A 137 -16.16 -8.58 -52.43
C GLU A 137 -16.04 -7.98 -51.02
N ILE A 138 -16.86 -8.47 -50.09
CA ILE A 138 -17.00 -7.88 -48.75
C ILE A 138 -16.18 -8.69 -47.73
N ALA A 139 -15.13 -8.10 -47.16
CA ALA A 139 -14.38 -8.68 -46.06
C ALA A 139 -15.09 -8.49 -44.71
N TYR A 140 -14.89 -9.44 -43.79
CA TYR A 140 -15.52 -9.41 -42.48
C TYR A 140 -14.53 -9.71 -41.35
N ILE A 141 -14.47 -8.83 -40.35
CA ILE A 141 -13.72 -9.04 -39.11
C ILE A 141 -14.72 -9.48 -38.03
N GLN A 142 -14.61 -10.72 -37.56
CA GLN A 142 -15.44 -11.27 -36.48
C GLN A 142 -15.05 -10.70 -35.12
N GLY A 143 -15.93 -10.83 -34.12
CA GLY A 143 -15.60 -10.63 -32.73
C GLY A 143 -14.92 -11.86 -32.08
N PRO A 144 -14.82 -11.87 -30.74
CA PRO A 144 -14.23 -12.97 -29.97
C PRO A 144 -14.92 -14.32 -30.26
N PRO A 145 -14.15 -15.42 -30.37
CA PRO A 145 -14.71 -16.76 -30.51
C PRO A 145 -15.65 -17.11 -29.35
N GLY A 146 -16.81 -17.69 -29.67
CA GLY A 146 -17.80 -18.10 -28.66
C GLY A 146 -18.76 -17.00 -28.19
N SER A 147 -18.58 -15.75 -28.63
CA SER A 147 -19.54 -14.67 -28.37
C SER A 147 -20.85 -14.89 -29.16
N PRO A 148 -22.02 -14.99 -28.48
CA PRO A 148 -23.32 -15.11 -29.17
C PRO A 148 -23.63 -13.91 -30.06
N GLU A 149 -23.30 -12.69 -29.62
CA GLU A 149 -23.52 -11.47 -30.42
C GLU A 149 -22.66 -11.48 -31.68
N SER A 150 -21.37 -11.86 -31.58
CA SER A 150 -20.51 -11.99 -32.76
C SER A 150 -21.03 -13.05 -33.75
N ALA A 151 -21.58 -14.17 -33.23
CA ALA A 151 -22.16 -15.21 -34.08
C ALA A 151 -23.42 -14.71 -34.82
N ASP A 152 -24.28 -13.95 -34.14
CA ASP A 152 -25.47 -13.35 -34.76
C ASP A 152 -25.10 -12.27 -35.80
N ARG A 153 -24.10 -11.43 -35.52
CA ARG A 153 -23.56 -10.45 -36.48
C ARG A 153 -22.98 -11.15 -37.71
N TYR A 154 -22.17 -12.20 -37.54
CA TYR A 154 -21.64 -12.99 -38.66
C TYR A 154 -22.76 -13.68 -39.47
N ARG A 155 -23.78 -14.22 -38.79
CA ARG A 155 -24.96 -14.78 -39.48
C ARG A 155 -25.66 -13.72 -40.34
N GLY A 156 -25.85 -12.51 -39.81
CA GLY A 156 -26.42 -11.38 -40.56
C GLY A 156 -25.62 -11.03 -41.81
N TYR A 157 -24.28 -11.04 -41.72
CA TYR A 157 -23.38 -10.86 -42.86
C TYR A 157 -23.53 -11.98 -43.91
N ALA A 158 -23.48 -13.24 -43.48
CA ALA A 158 -23.53 -14.39 -44.37
C ALA A 158 -24.89 -14.49 -45.09
N ASP A 159 -25.99 -14.28 -44.37
CA ASP A 159 -27.33 -14.33 -44.93
C ASP A 159 -27.62 -13.14 -45.84
N ALA A 160 -27.07 -11.96 -45.57
CA ALA A 160 -27.16 -10.81 -46.48
C ALA A 160 -26.42 -11.06 -47.80
N LEU A 161 -25.23 -11.65 -47.76
CA LEU A 161 -24.53 -12.06 -48.99
C LEU A 161 -25.36 -13.10 -49.76
N LYS A 162 -25.86 -14.13 -49.07
CA LYS A 162 -26.64 -15.21 -49.68
C LYS A 162 -27.94 -14.70 -50.31
N SER A 163 -28.67 -13.80 -49.64
CA SER A 163 -29.93 -13.25 -50.17
C SER A 163 -29.72 -12.42 -51.44
N HIS A 164 -28.52 -11.87 -51.63
CA HIS A 164 -28.12 -11.12 -52.82
C HIS A 164 -27.34 -11.97 -53.85
N GLY A 165 -27.29 -13.29 -53.68
CA GLY A 165 -26.64 -14.21 -54.61
C GLY A 165 -25.10 -14.18 -54.56
N LEU A 166 -24.51 -13.74 -53.45
CA LEU A 166 -23.07 -13.74 -53.20
C LEU A 166 -22.67 -14.89 -52.26
N ALA A 167 -21.50 -15.48 -52.50
CA ALA A 167 -20.95 -16.52 -51.65
C ALA A 167 -20.03 -15.94 -50.56
N VAL A 168 -20.06 -16.54 -49.37
CA VAL A 168 -19.08 -16.24 -48.31
C VAL A 168 -17.73 -16.84 -48.73
N ASP A 169 -16.71 -16.00 -48.86
CA ASP A 169 -15.34 -16.44 -49.12
C ASP A 169 -14.55 -16.54 -47.81
N PRO A 170 -14.15 -17.75 -47.35
CA PRO A 170 -13.41 -17.92 -46.11
C PRO A 170 -12.09 -17.14 -46.04
N THR A 171 -11.47 -16.82 -47.17
CA THR A 171 -10.22 -16.04 -47.21
C THR A 171 -10.43 -14.58 -46.77
N ARG A 172 -11.66 -14.06 -46.87
CA ARG A 172 -12.04 -12.70 -46.48
C ARG A 172 -12.55 -12.60 -45.04
N ILE A 173 -12.62 -13.71 -44.32
CA ILE A 173 -13.13 -13.77 -42.95
C ILE A 173 -11.96 -13.84 -41.95
N VAL A 174 -11.91 -12.89 -41.04
CA VAL A 174 -10.80 -12.73 -40.09
C VAL A 174 -11.30 -12.79 -38.65
N PRO A 175 -10.65 -13.52 -37.73
CA PRO A 175 -11.00 -13.46 -36.31
C PRO A 175 -10.60 -12.12 -35.69
N GLY A 176 -11.40 -11.64 -34.74
CA GLY A 176 -11.10 -10.45 -33.95
C GLY A 176 -11.45 -10.64 -32.48
N ASP A 177 -11.29 -9.56 -31.69
CA ASP A 177 -11.42 -9.58 -30.23
C ASP A 177 -12.17 -8.34 -29.68
N PHE A 178 -12.87 -7.61 -30.56
CA PHE A 178 -13.51 -6.31 -30.31
C PHE A 178 -12.57 -5.15 -29.95
N LYS A 179 -11.24 -5.35 -29.99
CA LYS A 179 -10.27 -4.29 -29.68
C LYS A 179 -9.66 -3.71 -30.95
N LEU A 180 -9.22 -2.46 -30.85
CA LEU A 180 -8.57 -1.74 -31.94
C LEU A 180 -7.42 -2.51 -32.61
N PRO A 181 -6.50 -3.17 -31.87
CA PRO A 181 -5.39 -3.90 -32.50
C PRO A 181 -5.84 -5.07 -33.39
N ALA A 182 -7.01 -5.68 -33.15
CA ALA A 182 -7.51 -6.74 -34.04
C ALA A 182 -7.86 -6.20 -35.43
N GLY A 183 -8.36 -4.97 -35.52
CA GLY A 183 -8.61 -4.31 -36.81
C GLY A 183 -7.33 -4.14 -37.63
N VAL A 184 -6.24 -3.72 -36.99
CA VAL A 184 -4.91 -3.56 -37.62
C VAL A 184 -4.41 -4.90 -38.15
N ARG A 185 -4.39 -5.93 -37.27
CA ARG A 185 -3.95 -7.28 -37.64
C ARG A 185 -4.80 -7.87 -38.76
N ALA A 186 -6.10 -7.56 -38.80
CA ALA A 186 -6.97 -8.07 -39.84
C ALA A 186 -6.63 -7.52 -41.22
N VAL A 187 -6.29 -6.24 -41.32
CA VAL A 187 -5.84 -5.64 -42.59
C VAL A 187 -4.50 -6.24 -43.02
N ASP A 188 -3.56 -6.45 -42.08
CA ASP A 188 -2.28 -7.11 -42.37
C ASP A 188 -2.50 -8.53 -42.92
N LEU A 189 -3.35 -9.33 -42.27
CA LEU A 189 -3.67 -10.69 -42.69
C LEU A 189 -4.34 -10.72 -44.07
N LEU A 190 -5.31 -9.84 -44.32
CA LEU A 190 -6.05 -9.80 -45.58
C LEU A 190 -5.15 -9.40 -46.76
N LEU A 191 -4.34 -8.35 -46.60
CA LEU A 191 -3.56 -7.78 -47.69
C LEU A 191 -2.21 -8.47 -47.90
N ASP A 192 -1.49 -8.81 -46.83
CA ASP A 192 -0.10 -9.27 -46.95
C ASP A 192 -0.02 -10.80 -47.04
N GLU A 193 -0.68 -11.51 -46.12
CA GLU A 193 -0.62 -12.96 -46.02
C GLU A 193 -1.56 -13.64 -47.02
N ARG A 194 -2.84 -13.23 -47.01
CA ARG A 194 -3.88 -13.86 -47.84
C ARG A 194 -3.99 -13.25 -49.24
N LYS A 195 -3.53 -12.01 -49.41
CA LYS A 195 -3.67 -11.24 -50.66
C LYS A 195 -5.10 -11.26 -51.20
N ALA A 196 -6.07 -11.16 -50.29
CA ALA A 196 -7.49 -11.19 -50.61
C ALA A 196 -7.91 -9.87 -51.28
N SER A 197 -8.68 -9.95 -52.36
CA SER A 197 -9.35 -8.79 -52.97
C SER A 197 -10.64 -8.46 -52.20
N PHE A 198 -10.87 -7.20 -51.87
CA PHE A 198 -12.14 -6.75 -51.30
C PHE A 198 -12.40 -5.27 -51.63
N ASP A 199 -13.66 -4.94 -51.91
CA ASP A 199 -14.13 -3.57 -52.17
C ASP A 199 -14.66 -2.90 -50.90
N SER A 200 -14.93 -3.69 -49.87
CA SER A 200 -15.49 -3.26 -48.61
C SER A 200 -15.06 -4.16 -47.45
N LEU A 201 -14.98 -3.58 -46.25
CA LEU A 201 -14.63 -4.26 -45.02
C LEU A 201 -15.65 -3.91 -43.93
N VAL A 202 -16.29 -4.93 -43.38
CA VAL A 202 -17.23 -4.80 -42.26
C VAL A 202 -16.59 -5.40 -41.02
N ALA A 203 -16.43 -4.60 -39.97
CA ALA A 203 -15.97 -5.09 -38.68
C ALA A 203 -17.17 -5.36 -37.77
N ALA A 204 -17.06 -6.40 -36.95
CA ALA A 204 -18.11 -6.74 -35.99
C ALA A 204 -18.27 -5.68 -34.89
N ASN A 205 -17.37 -4.70 -34.73
CA ASN A 205 -17.58 -3.51 -33.92
C ASN A 205 -16.79 -2.29 -34.42
N ASP A 206 -17.10 -1.10 -33.90
CA ASP A 206 -16.49 0.17 -34.31
C ASP A 206 -15.00 0.25 -33.96
N MET A 207 -14.57 -0.30 -32.82
CA MET A 207 -13.15 -0.29 -32.43
C MET A 207 -12.26 -1.05 -33.41
N MET A 208 -12.69 -2.24 -33.85
CA MET A 208 -11.98 -2.97 -34.91
C MET A 208 -12.09 -2.26 -36.27
N ALA A 209 -13.21 -1.61 -36.56
CA ALA A 209 -13.33 -0.78 -37.77
C ALA A 209 -12.30 0.35 -37.76
N PHE A 210 -12.10 1.07 -36.65
CA PHE A 210 -11.08 2.11 -36.54
C PHE A 210 -9.65 1.58 -36.72
N GLY A 211 -9.34 0.43 -36.13
CA GLY A 211 -8.07 -0.24 -36.36
C GLY A 211 -7.85 -0.56 -37.84
N ALA A 212 -8.90 -1.00 -38.54
CA ALA A 212 -8.85 -1.25 -39.98
C ALA A 212 -8.70 0.05 -40.79
N VAL A 213 -9.47 1.10 -40.47
CA VAL A 213 -9.38 2.42 -41.12
C VAL A 213 -7.96 2.97 -41.04
N ALA A 214 -7.39 3.03 -39.83
CA ALA A 214 -6.04 3.55 -39.61
C ALA A 214 -5.02 2.76 -40.43
N ARG A 215 -5.11 1.43 -40.39
CA ARG A 215 -4.15 0.56 -41.07
C ARG A 215 -4.28 0.56 -42.59
N LEU A 216 -5.47 0.76 -43.14
CA LEU A 216 -5.69 0.95 -44.58
C LEU A 216 -5.13 2.30 -45.05
N GLN A 217 -5.36 3.38 -44.29
CA GLN A 217 -4.84 4.71 -44.59
C GLN A 217 -3.31 4.77 -44.54
N GLU A 218 -2.67 4.08 -43.58
CA GLU A 218 -1.21 3.91 -43.52
C GLU A 218 -0.63 3.26 -44.79
N ARG A 219 -1.41 2.38 -45.44
CA ARG A 219 -1.05 1.75 -46.72
C ARG A 219 -1.40 2.59 -47.95
N GLY A 220 -1.88 3.82 -47.75
CA GLY A 220 -2.26 4.74 -48.83
C GLY A 220 -3.61 4.44 -49.48
N LEU A 221 -4.40 3.52 -48.92
CA LEU A 221 -5.76 3.23 -49.39
C LEU A 221 -6.72 4.28 -48.82
N ARG A 222 -7.47 4.94 -49.71
CA ARG A 222 -8.40 6.00 -49.33
C ARG A 222 -9.75 5.40 -49.00
N ILE A 223 -10.33 5.87 -47.90
CA ILE A 223 -11.68 5.51 -47.48
C ILE A 223 -12.52 6.78 -47.64
N PRO A 224 -13.63 6.76 -48.40
CA PRO A 224 -14.28 5.60 -49.05
C PRO A 224 -13.82 5.33 -50.50
N ALA A 225 -12.85 6.09 -51.05
CA ALA A 225 -12.62 6.11 -52.50
C ALA A 225 -12.07 4.80 -53.09
N ASP A 226 -11.28 4.07 -52.33
CA ASP A 226 -10.68 2.79 -52.75
C ASP A 226 -11.36 1.61 -52.04
N ILE A 227 -11.68 1.73 -50.75
CA ILE A 227 -12.33 0.69 -49.94
C ILE A 227 -13.37 1.32 -49.01
N LEU A 228 -14.55 0.71 -48.92
CA LEU A 228 -15.57 1.09 -47.94
C LEU A 228 -15.33 0.41 -46.61
N VAL A 229 -15.48 1.12 -45.49
CA VAL A 229 -15.33 0.54 -44.16
C VAL A 229 -16.56 0.80 -43.31
N CYS A 230 -17.05 -0.22 -42.63
CA CYS A 230 -18.20 -0.13 -41.74
C CYS A 230 -17.97 -0.87 -40.42
N GLY A 231 -18.65 -0.42 -39.37
CA GLY A 231 -18.59 -1.00 -38.02
C GLY A 231 -19.95 -1.43 -37.47
N PHE A 232 -19.98 -1.60 -36.15
CA PHE A 232 -21.17 -1.89 -35.35
C PHE A 232 -20.96 -1.25 -33.97
N ASP A 233 -22.02 -0.77 -33.33
CA ASP A 233 -22.16 -0.16 -32.00
C ASP A 233 -22.62 1.32 -32.08
N ASP A 234 -22.05 2.12 -33.00
CA ASP A 234 -22.20 3.58 -33.09
C ASP A 234 -21.72 4.34 -31.85
N ILE A 235 -20.48 4.01 -31.43
CA ILE A 235 -19.81 4.76 -30.36
C ILE A 235 -19.61 6.23 -30.76
N GLU A 236 -19.44 7.11 -29.77
CA GLU A 236 -19.42 8.56 -30.01
C GLU A 236 -18.36 8.97 -31.05
N GLU A 237 -17.18 8.34 -31.00
CA GLU A 237 -16.07 8.54 -31.91
C GLU A 237 -16.43 8.25 -33.38
N SER A 238 -17.42 7.39 -33.65
CA SER A 238 -17.87 7.04 -35.00
C SER A 238 -18.41 8.25 -35.75
N ALA A 239 -19.02 9.21 -35.05
CA ALA A 239 -19.48 10.46 -35.64
C ALA A 239 -18.35 11.45 -35.98
N TYR A 240 -17.21 11.37 -35.28
CA TYR A 240 -16.13 12.37 -35.33
C TYR A 240 -14.84 11.88 -36.01
N SER A 241 -14.76 10.59 -36.29
CA SER A 241 -13.65 9.98 -37.06
C SER A 241 -13.52 10.57 -38.47
N ASN A 242 -12.37 10.32 -39.11
CA ASN A 242 -12.10 10.80 -40.48
C ASN A 242 -11.72 9.64 -41.42
N PRO A 243 -12.60 9.23 -42.36
CA PRO A 243 -13.97 9.73 -42.53
C PRO A 243 -14.92 9.25 -41.42
N PRO A 244 -16.03 9.98 -41.12
CA PRO A 244 -17.02 9.51 -40.17
C PRO A 244 -17.57 8.12 -40.53
N LEU A 245 -17.57 7.21 -39.55
CA LEU A 245 -17.80 5.79 -39.73
C LEU A 245 -19.29 5.46 -39.90
N THR A 246 -19.60 4.72 -40.97
CA THR A 246 -20.90 4.08 -41.21
C THR A 246 -20.98 2.81 -40.37
N THR A 247 -22.05 2.64 -39.62
CA THR A 247 -22.12 1.61 -38.58
C THR A 247 -23.57 1.21 -38.31
N ALA A 248 -23.78 0.08 -37.63
CA ALA A 248 -25.08 -0.30 -37.09
C ALA A 248 -25.14 0.06 -35.59
N ARG A 249 -26.02 0.99 -35.22
CA ARG A 249 -26.17 1.50 -33.86
C ARG A 249 -26.80 0.48 -32.94
N GLN A 250 -26.12 0.17 -31.85
CA GLN A 250 -26.67 -0.53 -30.71
C GLN A 250 -27.05 0.50 -29.64
N SER A 251 -28.35 0.71 -29.42
CA SER A 251 -28.81 1.74 -28.48
C SER A 251 -28.68 1.27 -27.02
N PHE A 252 -27.49 1.37 -26.44
CA PHE A 252 -27.24 1.02 -25.03
C PHE A 252 -28.10 1.82 -24.06
N ARG A 253 -28.38 3.10 -24.36
CA ARG A 253 -29.34 3.89 -23.59
C ARG A 253 -30.74 3.25 -23.60
N GLN A 254 -31.23 2.81 -24.75
CA GLN A 254 -32.52 2.12 -24.83
C GLN A 254 -32.49 0.77 -24.13
N MET A 255 -31.39 0.00 -24.26
CA MET A 255 -31.22 -1.26 -23.51
C MET A 255 -31.28 -1.02 -22.00
N GLY A 256 -30.63 0.04 -21.50
CA GLY A 256 -30.68 0.44 -20.09
C GLY A 256 -32.09 0.78 -19.64
N ARG A 257 -32.82 1.58 -20.43
CA ARG A 257 -34.24 1.91 -20.17
C ARG A 257 -35.11 0.65 -20.09
N ARG A 258 -35.07 -0.20 -21.11
CA ARG A 258 -35.87 -1.45 -21.15
C ARG A 258 -35.52 -2.38 -20.01
N SER A 259 -34.24 -2.50 -19.66
CA SER A 259 -33.80 -3.36 -18.55
C SER A 259 -34.34 -2.87 -17.21
N ALA A 260 -34.28 -1.55 -16.95
CA ALA A 260 -34.83 -0.96 -15.75
C ALA A 260 -36.37 -1.08 -15.67
N GLU A 261 -37.07 -0.86 -16.79
CA GLU A 261 -38.53 -1.02 -16.90
C GLU A 261 -38.94 -2.46 -16.57
N LEU A 262 -38.23 -3.46 -17.12
CA LEU A 262 -38.47 -4.88 -16.82
C LEU A 262 -38.20 -5.21 -15.35
N LEU A 263 -37.11 -4.70 -14.78
CA LEU A 263 -36.79 -4.95 -13.38
C LEU A 263 -37.83 -4.36 -12.43
N LEU A 264 -38.27 -3.12 -12.69
CA LEU A 264 -39.31 -2.48 -11.89
C LEU A 264 -40.65 -3.23 -12.01
N ALA A 265 -41.01 -3.70 -13.21
CA ALA A 265 -42.18 -4.54 -13.42
C ALA A 265 -42.11 -5.86 -12.63
N LEU A 266 -40.95 -6.52 -12.58
CA LEU A 266 -40.74 -7.71 -11.75
C LEU A 266 -40.90 -7.41 -10.25
N LEU A 267 -40.41 -6.26 -9.79
CA LEU A 267 -40.57 -5.80 -8.40
C LEU A 267 -42.02 -5.46 -8.05
N ASP A 268 -42.83 -5.09 -9.05
CA ASP A 268 -44.29 -4.94 -8.95
C ASP A 268 -45.05 -6.26 -9.03
N GLY A 269 -44.36 -7.39 -9.20
CA GLY A 269 -44.98 -8.71 -9.37
C GLY A 269 -45.59 -8.94 -10.75
N SER A 270 -45.28 -8.09 -11.74
CA SER A 270 -45.71 -8.28 -13.12
C SER A 270 -44.82 -9.29 -13.84
N PRO A 271 -45.36 -10.11 -14.76
CA PRO A 271 -44.55 -11.03 -15.56
C PRO A 271 -43.65 -10.25 -16.52
N ALA A 272 -42.39 -10.67 -16.65
CA ALA A 272 -41.46 -10.15 -17.65
C ALA A 272 -41.21 -11.20 -18.74
N PRO A 273 -41.05 -10.80 -20.02
CA PRO A 273 -40.59 -11.71 -21.06
C PRO A 273 -39.20 -12.24 -20.74
N GLU A 274 -38.93 -13.49 -21.11
CA GLU A 274 -37.59 -14.09 -20.98
C GLU A 274 -36.57 -13.38 -21.89
N LYS A 275 -37.02 -12.90 -23.05
CA LYS A 275 -36.19 -12.25 -24.07
C LYS A 275 -36.88 -10.99 -24.59
N GLU A 276 -36.19 -9.86 -24.48
CA GLU A 276 -36.57 -8.58 -25.08
C GLU A 276 -35.49 -8.18 -26.11
N ILE A 277 -35.88 -7.78 -27.32
CA ILE A 277 -34.94 -7.39 -28.38
C ILE A 277 -35.09 -5.89 -28.67
N VAL A 278 -33.99 -5.17 -28.53
CA VAL A 278 -33.83 -3.77 -28.91
C VAL A 278 -33.29 -3.71 -30.35
N PRO A 279 -33.96 -2.97 -31.26
CA PRO A 279 -33.50 -2.83 -32.64
C PRO A 279 -32.08 -2.26 -32.76
N ALA A 280 -31.35 -2.68 -33.80
CA ALA A 280 -30.11 -2.04 -34.22
C ALA A 280 -30.35 -1.28 -35.53
N ASP A 281 -30.00 0.01 -35.56
CA ASP A 281 -30.31 0.90 -36.69
C ASP A 281 -29.08 1.16 -37.56
N LEU A 282 -29.21 1.08 -38.89
CA LEU A 282 -28.14 1.50 -39.80
C LEU A 282 -27.92 3.01 -39.74
N VAL A 283 -26.70 3.42 -39.39
CA VAL A 283 -26.26 4.82 -39.35
C VAL A 283 -25.29 5.08 -40.49
N VAL A 284 -25.84 5.66 -41.57
CA VAL A 284 -25.08 5.99 -42.78
C VAL A 284 -24.26 7.27 -42.59
N ARG A 285 -22.94 7.18 -42.84
CA ARG A 285 -21.98 8.30 -42.78
C ARG A 285 -21.06 8.29 -44.01
N ARG A 286 -19.83 8.81 -43.88
CA ARG A 286 -18.92 9.07 -45.01
C ARG A 286 -18.03 7.88 -45.35
N SER A 287 -17.79 6.94 -44.45
CA SER A 287 -16.89 5.80 -44.70
C SER A 287 -17.42 4.79 -45.73
N CYS A 288 -18.72 4.80 -46.04
CA CYS A 288 -19.29 4.10 -47.21
C CYS A 288 -19.41 5.01 -48.45
N GLY A 289 -19.15 6.31 -48.33
CA GLY A 289 -19.27 7.28 -49.43
C GLY A 289 -20.59 8.04 -49.48
N CYS A 290 -21.63 7.58 -48.78
CA CYS A 290 -22.87 8.31 -48.65
C CYS A 290 -22.71 9.62 -47.87
N PHE A 291 -23.65 10.53 -48.04
CA PHE A 291 -23.83 11.64 -47.11
C PHE A 291 -24.73 11.19 -45.95
N SER A 292 -24.62 11.85 -44.80
CA SER A 292 -25.54 11.57 -43.69
C SER A 292 -26.98 11.80 -44.13
N ARG A 293 -27.92 11.13 -43.45
CA ARG A 293 -29.36 11.27 -43.72
C ARG A 293 -29.80 12.74 -43.72
N THR A 294 -29.28 13.55 -42.81
CA THR A 294 -29.55 14.99 -42.70
C THR A 294 -29.13 15.75 -43.97
N VAL A 295 -27.91 15.50 -44.47
CA VAL A 295 -27.42 16.14 -45.69
C VAL A 295 -28.19 15.66 -46.92
N ALA A 296 -28.44 14.35 -47.03
CA ALA A 296 -29.25 13.78 -48.11
C ALA A 296 -30.69 14.32 -48.09
N ARG A 297 -31.24 14.60 -46.90
CA ARG A 297 -32.59 15.16 -46.73
C ARG A 297 -32.71 16.63 -47.12
N ALA A 298 -31.63 17.39 -47.05
CA ALA A 298 -31.62 18.80 -47.41
C ALA A 298 -31.94 19.04 -48.90
N ALA A 299 -31.74 18.05 -49.77
CA ALA A 299 -32.13 18.11 -51.18
C ALA A 299 -33.65 18.25 -51.34
N ALA A 300 -34.08 19.04 -52.33
CA ALA A 300 -35.50 19.21 -52.64
C ALA A 300 -36.10 17.86 -53.07
N GLY A 301 -37.20 17.45 -52.42
CA GLY A 301 -37.92 16.23 -52.78
C GLY A 301 -38.81 16.43 -54.00
N PRO A 302 -39.31 15.35 -54.62
CA PRO A 302 -40.33 15.44 -55.67
C PRO A 302 -41.64 16.06 -55.13
N LEU A 303 -42.41 16.71 -56.01
CA LEU A 303 -43.74 17.24 -55.70
C LEU A 303 -44.63 16.13 -55.11
N PRO A 304 -45.22 16.31 -53.91
CA PRO A 304 -46.24 15.40 -53.41
C PRO A 304 -47.44 15.39 -54.38
N ALA A 305 -47.81 14.22 -54.90
CA ALA A 305 -48.94 14.11 -55.80
C ALA A 305 -50.26 14.30 -55.02
N GLY A 306 -50.94 15.42 -55.23
CA GLY A 306 -52.34 15.62 -54.85
C GLY A 306 -52.64 15.95 -53.39
N ALA A 307 -51.66 16.31 -52.56
CA ALA A 307 -51.92 16.74 -51.18
C ALA A 307 -52.26 18.25 -51.13
N ASP A 308 -53.40 18.58 -50.52
CA ASP A 308 -53.79 19.97 -50.22
C ASP A 308 -52.86 20.57 -49.14
N GLU A 309 -52.67 21.90 -49.17
CA GLU A 309 -51.77 22.64 -48.27
C GLU A 309 -52.15 22.43 -46.79
N ALA A 310 -53.44 22.27 -46.48
CA ALA A 310 -53.93 22.04 -45.12
C ALA A 310 -53.53 20.65 -44.56
N GLU A 311 -53.61 19.60 -45.39
CA GLU A 311 -53.17 18.25 -45.03
C GLU A 311 -51.66 18.20 -44.86
N GLN A 312 -50.94 18.87 -45.77
CA GLN A 312 -49.48 18.96 -45.71
C GLN A 312 -49.00 19.70 -44.46
N LYS A 313 -49.66 20.80 -44.09
CA LYS A 313 -49.37 21.54 -42.84
C LYS A 313 -49.52 20.65 -41.61
N THR A 314 -50.61 19.89 -41.53
CA THR A 314 -50.86 18.97 -40.41
C THR A 314 -49.82 17.85 -40.37
N SER A 315 -49.46 17.29 -41.54
CA SER A 315 -48.40 16.29 -41.67
C SER A 315 -47.04 16.82 -41.22
N LEU A 316 -46.67 18.04 -41.62
CA LEU A 316 -45.41 18.67 -41.22
C LEU A 316 -45.37 18.94 -39.72
N GLN A 317 -46.45 19.46 -39.14
CA GLN A 317 -46.53 19.68 -37.70
C GLN A 317 -46.32 18.37 -36.91
N GLN A 318 -46.98 17.28 -37.33
CA GLN A 318 -46.79 15.97 -36.71
C GLN A 318 -45.36 15.42 -36.88
N GLN A 319 -44.76 15.61 -38.06
CA GLN A 319 -43.38 15.18 -38.31
C GLN A 319 -42.39 15.95 -37.43
N ILE A 320 -42.54 17.28 -37.32
CA ILE A 320 -41.69 18.13 -36.49
C ILE A 320 -41.85 17.78 -35.01
N ALA A 321 -43.08 17.61 -34.53
CA ALA A 321 -43.34 17.20 -33.16
C ALA A 321 -42.69 15.83 -32.84
N ARG A 322 -42.76 14.87 -33.76
CA ARG A 322 -42.07 13.57 -33.63
C ARG A 322 -40.55 13.70 -33.64
N MET A 323 -39.98 14.65 -34.38
CA MET A 323 -38.54 14.89 -34.40
C MET A 323 -38.04 15.46 -33.08
N LEU A 324 -38.76 16.45 -32.52
CA LEU A 324 -38.45 17.01 -31.19
C LEU A 324 -38.54 15.93 -30.09
N GLY A 325 -39.44 14.95 -30.26
CA GLY A 325 -39.54 13.76 -29.41
C GLY A 325 -40.20 14.02 -28.05
N GLU A 326 -40.33 12.97 -27.24
CA GLU A 326 -41.00 13.03 -25.92
C GLU A 326 -40.17 13.78 -24.87
N GLU A 327 -38.88 13.99 -25.12
CA GLU A 327 -37.97 14.70 -24.22
C GLU A 327 -38.10 16.23 -24.31
N TRP A 328 -38.84 16.73 -25.29
CA TRP A 328 -39.11 18.15 -25.46
C TRP A 328 -40.46 18.53 -24.82
N PRO A 329 -40.46 19.36 -23.76
CA PRO A 329 -41.70 19.86 -23.16
C PRO A 329 -42.53 20.60 -24.21
N ASP A 330 -43.81 20.26 -24.34
CA ASP A 330 -44.71 20.92 -25.31
C ASP A 330 -44.21 20.82 -26.76
N ALA A 331 -43.67 19.65 -27.14
CA ALA A 331 -43.20 19.38 -28.51
C ALA A 331 -44.27 19.68 -29.59
N PRO A 332 -45.55 19.30 -29.42
CA PRO A 332 -46.60 19.64 -30.38
C PRO A 332 -46.81 21.15 -30.55
N GLU A 333 -46.79 21.91 -29.46
CA GLU A 333 -46.95 23.36 -29.42
C GLU A 333 -45.75 24.06 -30.05
N THR A 334 -44.53 23.65 -29.70
CA THR A 334 -43.29 24.17 -30.29
C THR A 334 -43.26 23.91 -31.80
N ALA A 335 -43.63 22.71 -32.23
CA ALA A 335 -43.74 22.37 -33.64
C ALA A 335 -44.75 23.25 -34.39
N ALA A 336 -45.91 23.51 -33.77
CA ALA A 336 -46.93 24.40 -34.33
C ALA A 336 -46.39 25.84 -34.46
N GLN A 337 -45.79 26.38 -33.41
CA GLN A 337 -45.25 27.73 -33.38
C GLN A 337 -44.17 27.95 -34.45
N LEU A 338 -43.23 27.01 -34.58
CA LEU A 338 -42.17 27.08 -35.59
C LEU A 338 -42.74 27.02 -37.02
N LEU A 339 -43.73 26.16 -37.26
CA LEU A 339 -44.36 26.03 -38.58
C LEU A 339 -45.18 27.27 -38.95
N GLU A 340 -45.97 27.82 -38.01
CA GLU A 340 -46.74 29.06 -38.25
C GLU A 340 -45.82 30.25 -38.50
N ALA A 341 -44.76 30.40 -37.71
CA ALA A 341 -43.77 31.47 -37.90
C ALA A 341 -43.09 31.35 -39.27
N CYS A 342 -42.74 30.13 -39.70
CA CYS A 342 -42.20 29.87 -41.04
C CYS A 342 -43.20 30.26 -42.14
N LEU A 343 -44.45 29.81 -42.07
CA LEU A 343 -45.48 30.15 -43.06
C LEU A 343 -45.78 31.66 -43.10
N GLY A 344 -45.77 32.34 -41.94
CA GLY A 344 -45.96 33.79 -41.83
C GLY A 344 -44.85 34.58 -42.53
N GLU A 345 -43.59 34.15 -42.35
CA GLU A 345 -42.42 34.76 -42.98
C GLU A 345 -42.40 34.51 -44.51
N VAL A 346 -42.63 33.26 -44.92
CA VAL A 346 -42.72 32.87 -46.34
C VAL A 346 -43.81 33.63 -47.09
N ARG A 347 -44.97 33.85 -46.45
CA ARG A 347 -46.08 34.63 -47.01
C ARG A 347 -45.90 36.14 -46.85
N GLY A 348 -44.90 36.61 -46.09
CA GLY A 348 -44.52 38.03 -46.00
C GLY A 348 -45.35 38.83 -45.04
N LYS A 349 -46.02 38.13 -44.14
CA LYS A 349 -46.84 38.74 -43.10
C LYS A 349 -45.96 39.22 -41.95
N GLU A 350 -44.90 38.47 -41.63
CA GLU A 350 -44.10 38.64 -40.42
C GLU A 350 -42.62 38.31 -40.67
N ALA A 351 -41.82 39.29 -41.11
CA ALA A 351 -40.40 39.10 -41.39
C ALA A 351 -39.59 38.84 -40.10
N GLY A 352 -38.66 37.88 -40.12
CA GLY A 352 -37.78 37.52 -38.99
C GLY A 352 -38.42 36.68 -37.89
N ARG A 353 -39.75 36.49 -37.90
CA ARG A 353 -40.47 35.77 -36.84
C ARG A 353 -40.09 34.29 -36.76
N PHE A 354 -39.77 33.65 -37.90
CA PHE A 354 -39.31 32.27 -37.89
C PHE A 354 -37.95 32.14 -37.18
N LEU A 355 -37.03 33.07 -37.46
CA LEU A 355 -35.71 33.06 -36.85
C LEU A 355 -35.78 33.33 -35.34
N GLU A 356 -36.65 34.24 -34.89
CA GLU A 356 -36.90 34.49 -33.47
C GLU A 356 -37.48 33.26 -32.74
N ALA A 357 -38.49 32.61 -33.34
CA ALA A 357 -39.08 31.39 -32.77
C ALA A 357 -38.06 30.24 -32.73
N LEU A 358 -37.23 30.13 -33.77
CA LEU A 358 -36.13 29.17 -33.81
C LEU A 358 -35.07 29.47 -32.75
N ASP A 359 -34.69 30.73 -32.55
CA ASP A 359 -33.70 31.10 -31.54
C ASP A 359 -34.18 30.75 -30.12
N GLN A 360 -35.46 31.04 -29.81
CA GLN A 360 -36.07 30.65 -28.54
C GLN A 360 -36.04 29.14 -28.33
N ALA A 361 -36.39 28.36 -29.37
CA ALA A 361 -36.29 26.92 -29.32
C ALA A 361 -34.83 26.47 -29.13
N LEU A 362 -33.87 27.05 -29.86
CA LEU A 362 -32.45 26.72 -29.76
C LEU A 362 -31.85 27.02 -28.38
N GLN A 363 -32.31 28.07 -27.69
CA GLN A 363 -31.89 28.36 -26.32
C GLN A 363 -32.28 27.23 -25.37
N VAL A 364 -33.50 26.69 -25.51
CA VAL A 364 -33.96 25.50 -24.76
C VAL A 364 -33.19 24.24 -25.20
N ALA A 365 -32.98 24.06 -26.50
CA ALA A 365 -32.25 22.92 -27.06
C ALA A 365 -30.80 22.84 -26.56
N THR A 366 -30.16 24.00 -26.41
CA THR A 366 -28.75 24.12 -25.96
C THR A 366 -28.61 23.63 -24.51
N ALA A 367 -29.59 23.93 -23.65
CA ALA A 367 -29.61 23.43 -22.28
C ALA A 367 -29.74 21.90 -22.22
N ASN A 368 -30.54 21.31 -23.11
CA ASN A 368 -30.78 19.85 -23.16
C ASN A 368 -29.76 19.09 -24.03
N GLY A 369 -28.97 19.81 -24.83
CA GLY A 369 -27.94 19.26 -25.71
C GLY A 369 -28.45 18.72 -27.05
N GLN A 370 -29.66 19.09 -27.48
CA GLN A 370 -30.34 18.57 -28.67
C GLN A 370 -30.48 19.63 -29.77
N VAL A 371 -29.38 20.25 -30.18
CA VAL A 371 -29.41 21.30 -31.22
C VAL A 371 -29.52 20.72 -32.63
N PHE A 372 -28.90 19.56 -32.88
CA PHE A 372 -28.80 18.97 -34.22
C PHE A 372 -30.16 18.59 -34.83
N VAL A 373 -31.18 18.29 -34.01
CA VAL A 373 -32.54 17.96 -34.49
C VAL A 373 -33.15 19.06 -35.37
N PHE A 374 -32.74 20.32 -35.14
CA PHE A 374 -33.24 21.46 -35.90
C PHE A 374 -32.72 21.47 -37.35
N GLN A 375 -31.61 20.81 -37.67
CA GLN A 375 -31.16 20.62 -39.06
C GLN A 375 -32.13 19.74 -39.86
N ASP A 376 -32.63 18.69 -39.23
CA ASP A 376 -33.64 17.79 -39.83
C ASP A 376 -35.00 18.48 -39.93
N LEU A 377 -35.35 19.30 -38.94
CA LEU A 377 -36.55 20.16 -38.96
C LEU A 377 -36.54 21.08 -40.18
N VAL A 378 -35.47 21.87 -40.37
CA VAL A 378 -35.35 22.79 -41.52
C VAL A 378 -35.39 22.02 -42.85
N SER A 379 -34.74 20.85 -42.92
CA SER A 379 -34.79 19.99 -44.11
C SER A 379 -36.21 19.49 -44.40
N THR A 380 -36.99 19.20 -43.36
CA THR A 380 -38.38 18.75 -43.47
C THR A 380 -39.31 19.88 -43.90
N LEU A 381 -39.16 21.08 -43.33
CA LEU A 381 -39.87 22.28 -43.78
C LEU A 381 -39.58 22.57 -45.24
N ARG A 382 -38.30 22.60 -45.64
CA ARG A 382 -37.88 22.84 -47.01
C ARG A 382 -38.50 21.84 -47.98
N ARG A 383 -38.40 20.54 -47.67
CA ARG A 383 -38.97 19.48 -48.52
C ARG A 383 -40.49 19.55 -48.63
N GLY A 384 -41.16 19.89 -47.52
CA GLY A 384 -42.60 19.86 -47.43
C GLY A 384 -43.31 21.09 -47.99
N LEU A 385 -42.68 22.26 -47.92
CA LEU A 385 -43.27 23.54 -48.32
C LEU A 385 -42.80 24.01 -49.69
N LEU A 386 -41.52 23.84 -50.04
CA LEU A 386 -40.94 24.33 -51.30
C LEU A 386 -41.76 24.01 -52.56
N PRO A 387 -42.40 22.82 -52.70
CA PRO A 387 -43.22 22.52 -53.89
C PRO A 387 -44.47 23.40 -54.06
N TYR A 388 -44.94 24.06 -52.99
CA TYR A 388 -46.13 24.92 -52.98
C TYR A 388 -45.81 26.41 -53.13
N LEU A 389 -44.53 26.79 -53.12
CA LEU A 389 -44.09 28.18 -53.12
C LEU A 389 -43.67 28.66 -54.52
N GLN A 390 -44.07 29.87 -54.90
CA GLN A 390 -43.69 30.48 -56.17
C GLN A 390 -43.19 31.92 -56.00
N GLY A 391 -42.40 32.41 -56.96
CA GLY A 391 -41.89 33.79 -56.98
C GLY A 391 -41.19 34.20 -55.69
N GLU A 392 -41.55 35.38 -55.16
CA GLU A 392 -40.97 35.96 -53.94
C GLU A 392 -41.18 35.10 -52.68
N GLU A 393 -42.24 34.28 -52.61
CA GLU A 393 -42.45 33.39 -51.46
C GLU A 393 -41.35 32.32 -51.39
N ARG A 394 -40.93 31.82 -52.55
CA ARG A 394 -39.85 30.84 -52.66
C ARG A 394 -38.50 31.44 -52.29
N GLU A 395 -38.23 32.68 -52.72
CA GLU A 395 -37.00 33.40 -52.36
C GLU A 395 -36.91 33.63 -50.84
N ARG A 396 -37.99 34.16 -50.23
CA ARG A 396 -38.06 34.35 -48.77
C ARG A 396 -37.92 33.05 -47.99
N ALA A 397 -38.48 31.96 -48.49
CA ALA A 397 -38.36 30.66 -47.84
C ALA A 397 -36.91 30.14 -47.83
N GLU A 398 -36.22 30.21 -48.97
CA GLU A 398 -34.82 29.78 -49.05
C GLU A 398 -33.91 30.68 -48.18
N ASP A 399 -34.15 32.00 -48.15
CA ASP A 399 -33.44 32.92 -47.26
C ASP A 399 -33.66 32.57 -45.79
N ALA A 400 -34.92 32.38 -45.37
CA ALA A 400 -35.27 32.04 -43.99
C ALA A 400 -34.67 30.69 -43.56
N TRP A 401 -34.71 29.66 -44.42
CA TRP A 401 -34.10 28.37 -44.13
C TRP A 401 -32.57 28.42 -44.14
N HIS A 402 -31.96 29.26 -44.98
CA HIS A 402 -30.51 29.45 -44.97
C HIS A 402 -30.06 30.15 -43.67
N GLN A 403 -30.73 31.24 -43.29
CA GLN A 403 -30.50 31.93 -42.01
C GLN A 403 -30.68 30.99 -40.81
N ALA A 404 -31.74 30.18 -40.83
CA ALA A 404 -31.96 29.16 -39.81
C ALA A 404 -30.79 28.18 -39.70
N ARG A 405 -30.24 27.67 -40.82
CA ARG A 405 -29.09 26.76 -40.80
C ARG A 405 -27.82 27.43 -40.26
N VAL A 406 -27.57 28.69 -40.62
CA VAL A 406 -26.45 29.47 -40.05
C VAL A 406 -26.60 29.58 -38.54
N ARG A 407 -27.79 29.98 -38.07
CA ARG A 407 -28.06 30.13 -36.63
C ARG A 407 -27.96 28.81 -35.86
N ILE A 408 -28.48 27.71 -36.41
CA ILE A 408 -28.33 26.36 -35.83
C ILE A 408 -26.85 26.00 -35.70
N THR A 409 -26.04 26.28 -36.72
CA THR A 409 -24.59 26.02 -36.70
C THR A 409 -23.89 26.84 -35.61
N GLU A 410 -24.24 28.12 -35.45
CA GLU A 410 -23.74 28.96 -34.35
C GLU A 410 -24.14 28.40 -32.97
N ALA A 411 -25.37 27.91 -32.82
CA ALA A 411 -25.84 27.27 -31.58
C ALA A 411 -25.07 25.97 -31.28
N GLU A 412 -24.78 25.15 -32.29
CA GLU A 412 -23.96 23.94 -32.13
C GLU A 412 -22.52 24.28 -31.71
N GLN A 413 -21.91 25.29 -32.34
CA GLN A 413 -20.57 25.76 -31.98
C GLN A 413 -20.52 26.32 -30.55
N GLN A 414 -21.54 27.09 -30.14
CA GLN A 414 -21.67 27.58 -28.77
C GLN A 414 -21.81 26.43 -27.77
N LEU A 415 -22.66 25.45 -28.07
CA LEU A 415 -22.85 24.26 -27.23
C LEU A 415 -21.54 23.45 -27.11
N GLN A 416 -20.83 23.22 -28.20
CA GLN A 416 -19.55 22.51 -28.20
C GLN A 416 -18.47 23.29 -27.44
N GLY A 417 -18.38 24.60 -27.66
CA GLY A 417 -17.47 25.49 -26.93
C GLY A 417 -17.75 25.48 -25.43
N TYR A 418 -19.03 25.53 -25.04
CA TYR A 418 -19.46 25.44 -23.65
C TYR A 418 -19.11 24.08 -23.03
N ARG A 419 -19.41 22.97 -23.71
CA ARG A 419 -19.04 21.61 -23.24
C ARG A 419 -17.53 21.45 -23.08
N ARG A 420 -16.75 21.97 -24.04
CA ARG A 420 -15.28 21.95 -23.97
C ARG A 420 -14.78 22.75 -22.77
N MET A 421 -15.29 23.96 -22.57
CA MET A 421 -14.92 24.80 -21.43
C MET A 421 -15.28 24.12 -20.09
N GLN A 422 -16.47 23.50 -20.00
CA GLN A 422 -16.86 22.71 -18.82
C GLN A 422 -15.94 21.51 -18.59
N ALA A 423 -15.58 20.76 -19.63
CA ALA A 423 -14.66 19.63 -19.53
C ALA A 423 -13.27 20.08 -19.09
N GLU A 424 -12.75 21.19 -19.64
CA GLU A 424 -11.45 21.77 -19.26
C GLU A 424 -11.47 22.28 -17.81
N GLN A 425 -12.56 22.93 -17.37
CA GLN A 425 -12.74 23.38 -15.99
C GLN A 425 -12.82 22.21 -15.02
N ARG A 426 -13.61 21.17 -15.33
CA ARG A 426 -13.71 19.93 -14.55
C ARG A 426 -12.36 19.22 -14.44
N ALA A 427 -11.63 19.09 -15.55
CA ALA A 427 -10.29 18.50 -15.55
C ALA A 427 -9.29 19.32 -14.71
N ARG A 428 -9.44 20.65 -14.66
CA ARG A 428 -8.63 21.51 -13.78
C ARG A 428 -8.96 21.28 -12.31
N LEU A 429 -10.24 21.33 -11.94
CA LEU A 429 -10.71 21.06 -10.58
C LEU A 429 -10.25 19.68 -10.10
N LEU A 430 -10.42 18.64 -10.94
CA LEU A 430 -9.97 17.29 -10.60
C LEU A 430 -8.46 17.23 -10.32
N ARG A 431 -7.63 17.95 -11.09
CA ARG A 431 -6.19 18.05 -10.84
C ARG A 431 -5.88 18.79 -9.53
N GLU A 432 -6.57 19.88 -9.23
CA GLU A 432 -6.42 20.62 -7.96
C GLU A 432 -6.75 19.72 -6.77
N VAL A 433 -7.90 19.04 -6.80
CA VAL A 433 -8.31 18.09 -5.76
C VAL A 433 -7.31 16.94 -5.64
N SER A 434 -6.82 16.40 -6.76
CA SER A 434 -5.80 15.33 -6.74
C SER A 434 -4.50 15.78 -6.06
N GLN A 435 -4.07 17.03 -6.27
CA GLN A 435 -2.88 17.59 -5.62
C GLN A 435 -3.07 17.73 -4.11
N GLU A 436 -4.23 18.18 -3.67
CA GLU A 436 -4.55 18.37 -2.26
C GLU A 436 -4.69 17.03 -1.51
N LEU A 437 -5.35 16.05 -2.12
CA LEU A 437 -5.42 14.69 -1.58
C LEU A 437 -4.03 14.04 -1.52
N GLY A 438 -3.18 14.27 -2.53
CA GLY A 438 -1.83 13.70 -2.61
C GLY A 438 -0.84 14.23 -1.58
N THR A 439 -1.14 15.36 -0.91
CA THR A 439 -0.28 15.95 0.14
C THR A 439 -0.82 15.75 1.55
N THR A 440 -1.99 15.12 1.70
CA THR A 440 -2.64 14.89 2.99
C THR A 440 -2.37 13.48 3.49
N PHE A 441 -1.57 13.35 4.56
CA PHE A 441 -1.10 12.06 5.08
C PHE A 441 -1.74 11.63 6.40
N GLN A 442 -2.58 12.47 6.99
CA GLN A 442 -3.35 12.12 8.19
C GLN A 442 -4.77 11.73 7.77
N LEU A 443 -5.28 10.61 8.30
CA LEU A 443 -6.56 10.05 7.89
C LEU A 443 -7.73 11.01 8.18
N HIS A 444 -7.70 11.68 9.35
CA HIS A 444 -8.70 12.67 9.72
C HIS A 444 -8.72 13.86 8.75
N ASP A 445 -7.55 14.47 8.49
CA ASP A 445 -7.42 15.60 7.57
C ASP A 445 -7.78 15.24 6.13
N LEU A 446 -7.56 13.98 5.74
CA LEU A 446 -7.98 13.46 4.45
C LEU A 446 -9.51 13.43 4.34
N MET A 447 -10.21 12.98 5.38
CA MET A 447 -11.68 12.99 5.38
C MET A 447 -12.24 14.42 5.36
N ASP A 448 -11.59 15.36 6.07
CA ASP A 448 -11.96 16.79 6.06
C ASP A 448 -11.80 17.40 4.67
N THR A 449 -10.69 17.08 4.01
CA THR A 449 -10.40 17.52 2.65
C THR A 449 -11.41 16.93 1.67
N LEU A 450 -11.71 15.63 1.73
CA LEU A 450 -12.73 15.01 0.88
C LEU A 450 -14.12 15.64 1.08
N ALA A 451 -14.52 15.92 2.32
CA ALA A 451 -15.82 16.56 2.61
C ALA A 451 -15.93 17.96 1.99
N ARG A 452 -14.81 18.69 1.89
CA ARG A 452 -14.75 20.04 1.31
C ARG A 452 -14.66 20.03 -0.21
N GLU A 453 -13.86 19.12 -0.78
CA GLU A 453 -13.49 19.14 -2.19
C GLU A 453 -14.45 18.35 -3.10
N LEU A 454 -15.02 17.24 -2.63
CA LEU A 454 -15.95 16.44 -3.43
C LEU A 454 -17.19 17.22 -3.91
N PRO A 455 -17.82 18.10 -3.10
CA PRO A 455 -18.90 18.98 -3.56
C PRO A 455 -18.52 19.90 -4.71
N ARG A 456 -17.26 20.37 -4.77
CA ARG A 456 -16.77 21.23 -5.87
C ARG A 456 -16.69 20.48 -7.20
N LEU A 457 -16.62 19.16 -7.16
CA LEU A 457 -16.66 18.27 -8.32
C LEU A 457 -18.07 17.79 -8.68
N GLY A 458 -19.10 18.31 -8.00
CA GLY A 458 -20.50 17.97 -8.27
C GLY A 458 -21.02 16.76 -7.50
N ILE A 459 -20.22 16.18 -6.58
CA ILE A 459 -20.67 15.10 -5.71
C ILE A 459 -21.50 15.69 -4.57
N ARG A 460 -22.81 15.43 -4.55
CA ARG A 460 -23.73 16.08 -3.59
C ARG A 460 -23.76 15.40 -2.23
N ARG A 461 -23.60 14.08 -2.21
CA ARG A 461 -23.53 13.23 -1.03
C ARG A 461 -22.42 12.22 -1.22
N GLY A 462 -21.70 11.90 -0.16
CA GLY A 462 -20.61 10.94 -0.25
C GLY A 462 -20.34 10.26 1.08
N TYR A 463 -20.00 8.98 0.98
CA TYR A 463 -19.65 8.12 2.10
C TYR A 463 -18.33 7.42 1.78
N VAL A 464 -17.41 7.36 2.75
CA VAL A 464 -16.16 6.60 2.62
C VAL A 464 -16.04 5.67 3.81
N ALA A 465 -15.89 4.38 3.53
CA ALA A 465 -15.74 3.34 4.53
C ALA A 465 -14.52 2.48 4.22
N LEU A 466 -13.80 2.06 5.27
CA LEU A 466 -12.69 1.12 5.17
C LEU A 466 -13.11 -0.26 5.68
N TYR A 467 -12.56 -1.32 5.11
CA TYR A 467 -12.77 -2.68 5.62
C TYR A 467 -12.02 -2.88 6.93
N GLU A 468 -12.67 -3.50 7.93
CA GLU A 468 -11.99 -3.87 9.18
C GLU A 468 -10.98 -4.99 8.95
N ASP A 469 -11.37 -5.97 8.13
CA ASP A 469 -10.51 -7.04 7.65
C ASP A 469 -10.45 -7.00 6.11
N PRO A 470 -9.34 -6.54 5.52
CA PRO A 470 -9.13 -6.54 4.07
C PRO A 470 -9.27 -7.92 3.41
N GLU A 471 -9.08 -9.02 4.14
CA GLU A 471 -9.25 -10.39 3.64
C GLU A 471 -10.73 -10.83 3.66
N ARG A 472 -11.58 -10.12 4.42
CA ARG A 472 -13.03 -10.36 4.53
C ARG A 472 -13.83 -9.07 4.33
N PRO A 473 -13.70 -8.42 3.16
CA PRO A 473 -14.25 -7.09 2.91
C PRO A 473 -15.78 -7.00 3.06
N ALA A 474 -16.51 -8.09 2.81
CA ALA A 474 -17.98 -8.11 2.87
C ALA A 474 -18.57 -8.20 4.29
N GLU A 475 -17.76 -8.46 5.33
CA GLU A 475 -18.25 -8.67 6.70
C GLU A 475 -18.47 -7.34 7.44
N GLN A 476 -17.41 -6.61 7.76
CA GLN A 476 -17.47 -5.37 8.53
C GLN A 476 -16.64 -4.25 7.90
N SER A 477 -17.21 -3.05 7.97
CA SER A 477 -16.57 -1.81 7.56
C SER A 477 -16.75 -0.74 8.61
N ARG A 478 -15.84 0.23 8.59
CA ARG A 478 -15.85 1.41 9.43
C ARG A 478 -16.06 2.64 8.58
N LEU A 479 -17.16 3.33 8.82
CA LEU A 479 -17.50 4.57 8.15
C LEU A 479 -16.63 5.68 8.72
N LEU A 480 -15.88 6.38 7.84
CA LEU A 480 -14.97 7.47 8.21
C LEU A 480 -15.45 8.84 7.73
N LEU A 481 -16.21 8.87 6.63
CA LEU A 481 -16.78 10.09 6.09
C LEU A 481 -18.24 9.87 5.72
N ALA A 482 -19.06 10.84 6.08
CA ALA A 482 -20.38 11.06 5.53
C ALA A 482 -20.59 12.56 5.35
N PHE A 483 -21.08 12.97 4.19
CA PHE A 483 -21.50 14.36 3.94
C PHE A 483 -22.72 14.40 3.03
N ASP A 484 -23.47 15.48 3.13
CA ASP A 484 -24.64 15.77 2.31
C ASP A 484 -24.68 17.27 1.93
N PRO A 485 -25.72 17.76 1.22
CA PRO A 485 -25.80 19.18 0.85
C PRO A 485 -25.83 20.16 2.04
N SER A 486 -26.10 19.69 3.26
CA SER A 486 -26.00 20.50 4.49
C SER A 486 -24.58 20.56 5.08
N GLY A 487 -23.66 19.76 4.55
CA GLY A 487 -22.26 19.69 4.94
C GLY A 487 -21.87 18.32 5.48
N ARG A 488 -20.75 18.28 6.20
CA ARG A 488 -20.25 17.04 6.83
C ARG A 488 -21.19 16.58 7.93
N ARG A 489 -21.52 15.30 7.94
CA ARG A 489 -22.31 14.65 8.97
C ARG A 489 -21.39 14.17 10.09
N PRO A 490 -21.83 14.22 11.36
CA PRO A 490 -21.01 13.75 12.47
C PRO A 490 -20.78 12.24 12.35
N VAL A 491 -19.51 11.85 12.37
CA VAL A 491 -19.02 10.47 12.46
C VAL A 491 -18.05 10.44 13.64
N GLU A 492 -18.08 9.37 14.44
CA GLU A 492 -17.16 9.19 15.57
C GLU A 492 -15.69 9.28 15.09
N PRO A 493 -14.75 9.82 15.89
CA PRO A 493 -13.35 9.95 15.50
C PRO A 493 -12.70 8.62 15.10
N GLU A 494 -13.05 7.55 15.80
CA GLU A 494 -12.62 6.18 15.52
C GLU A 494 -13.43 5.55 14.37
N GLY A 495 -14.39 6.26 13.77
CA GLY A 495 -15.30 5.76 12.76
C GLY A 495 -16.39 4.83 13.30
N ARG A 496 -17.52 4.77 12.59
CA ARG A 496 -18.68 3.95 13.00
C ARG A 496 -18.63 2.58 12.34
N LEU A 497 -18.65 1.51 13.14
CA LEU A 497 -18.73 0.13 12.64
C LEU A 497 -20.12 -0.21 12.11
N PHE A 498 -20.17 -0.91 10.97
CA PHE A 498 -21.39 -1.43 10.37
C PHE A 498 -21.08 -2.65 9.48
N HIS A 499 -22.11 -3.38 9.09
CA HIS A 499 -21.95 -4.51 8.18
C HIS A 499 -21.73 -4.00 6.75
N SER A 500 -20.65 -4.40 6.06
CA SER A 500 -20.26 -3.82 4.75
C SER A 500 -21.37 -3.90 3.70
N ARG A 501 -22.11 -5.01 3.67
CA ARG A 501 -23.31 -5.22 2.84
C ARG A 501 -24.48 -4.26 3.11
N GLU A 502 -24.43 -3.37 4.09
CA GLU A 502 -25.42 -2.28 4.20
C GLU A 502 -25.07 -1.11 3.27
N LEU A 503 -23.80 -1.01 2.82
CA LEU A 503 -23.16 0.09 2.09
C LEU A 503 -23.12 1.41 2.87
N VAL A 504 -24.27 1.84 3.39
CA VAL A 504 -24.42 3.04 4.21
C VAL A 504 -25.30 2.67 5.41
N PRO A 505 -24.91 3.05 6.64
CA PRO A 505 -25.77 2.86 7.81
C PRO A 505 -27.16 3.47 7.59
N ALA A 506 -28.21 2.73 7.96
CA ALA A 506 -29.59 3.07 7.60
C ALA A 506 -30.03 4.47 8.08
N GLU A 507 -29.48 4.97 9.19
CA GLU A 507 -29.83 6.30 9.74
C GLU A 507 -29.18 7.46 8.98
N LEU A 508 -28.16 7.16 8.16
CA LEU A 508 -27.44 8.13 7.34
C LEU A 508 -27.85 8.09 5.87
N PHE A 509 -28.58 7.05 5.45
CA PHE A 509 -29.09 6.95 4.09
C PHE A 509 -30.28 7.90 3.90
N PRO A 510 -30.33 8.69 2.81
CA PRO A 510 -31.37 9.68 2.60
C PRO A 510 -32.75 9.06 2.38
N ASP A 511 -33.78 9.66 2.99
CA ASP A 511 -35.19 9.34 2.75
C ASP A 511 -35.72 10.09 1.51
N GLU A 512 -35.04 9.91 0.38
CA GLU A 512 -35.34 10.55 -0.91
C GLU A 512 -35.27 9.49 -2.02
N GLY A 513 -36.18 9.60 -2.99
CA GLY A 513 -36.28 8.71 -4.15
C GLY A 513 -35.79 9.37 -5.43
N GLY A 514 -35.24 8.57 -6.35
CA GLY A 514 -34.67 9.08 -7.61
C GLY A 514 -33.18 9.44 -7.54
N LEU A 515 -32.51 9.04 -6.46
CA LEU A 515 -31.07 9.27 -6.27
C LEU A 515 -30.24 8.27 -7.07
N THR A 516 -29.08 8.71 -7.54
CA THR A 516 -28.13 7.86 -8.27
C THR A 516 -26.76 7.93 -7.62
N PHE A 517 -26.26 6.77 -7.22
CA PHE A 517 -24.99 6.59 -6.56
C PHE A 517 -24.08 5.69 -7.39
N VAL A 518 -22.78 5.96 -7.36
CA VAL A 518 -21.74 5.04 -7.83
C VAL A 518 -21.00 4.50 -6.60
N VAL A 519 -20.86 3.18 -6.54
CA VAL A 519 -20.16 2.46 -5.47
C VAL A 519 -18.76 2.10 -5.95
N GLU A 520 -17.79 2.90 -5.54
CA GLU A 520 -16.40 2.81 -5.98
C GLU A 520 -15.57 1.93 -5.03
N PRO A 521 -14.89 0.87 -5.52
CA PRO A 521 -14.05 0.03 -4.69
C PRO A 521 -12.71 0.74 -4.45
N LEU A 522 -12.32 0.87 -3.19
CA LEU A 522 -11.06 1.51 -2.80
C LEU A 522 -10.02 0.42 -2.59
N TYR A 523 -9.05 0.34 -3.51
CA TYR A 523 -7.98 -0.63 -3.48
C TYR A 523 -6.70 -0.04 -4.05
N PHE A 524 -5.56 -0.54 -3.57
CA PHE A 524 -4.24 -0.16 -4.07
C PHE A 524 -3.44 -1.41 -4.43
N ARG A 525 -3.19 -1.60 -5.73
CA ARG A 525 -2.64 -2.86 -6.29
C ARG A 525 -3.50 -4.05 -5.89
N GLU A 526 -3.01 -4.96 -5.05
CA GLU A 526 -3.72 -6.17 -4.61
C GLU A 526 -4.42 -6.01 -3.25
N ARG A 527 -4.22 -4.87 -2.58
CA ARG A 527 -4.77 -4.63 -1.24
C ARG A 527 -6.13 -3.94 -1.33
N GLN A 528 -7.13 -4.57 -0.72
CA GLN A 528 -8.44 -3.98 -0.45
C GLN A 528 -8.32 -2.96 0.69
N LEU A 529 -8.86 -1.75 0.50
CA LEU A 529 -8.90 -0.70 1.52
C LEU A 529 -10.33 -0.50 2.03
N GLY A 530 -11.30 -0.45 1.13
CA GLY A 530 -12.67 -0.11 1.47
C GLY A 530 -13.54 0.14 0.23
N PHE A 531 -14.54 1.00 0.39
CA PHE A 531 -15.38 1.48 -0.70
C PHE A 531 -15.86 2.91 -0.44
N ALA A 532 -16.22 3.62 -1.50
CA ALA A 532 -16.88 4.91 -1.45
C ALA A 532 -18.25 4.84 -2.13
N VAL A 533 -19.24 5.52 -1.58
CA VAL A 533 -20.58 5.64 -2.16
C VAL A 533 -20.80 7.11 -2.49
N LEU A 534 -20.83 7.47 -3.78
CA LEU A 534 -20.82 8.85 -4.24
C LEU A 534 -22.09 9.15 -5.05
N GLU A 535 -22.86 10.16 -4.64
CA GLU A 535 -23.99 10.66 -5.42
C GLU A 535 -23.49 11.49 -6.58
N VAL A 536 -23.70 10.98 -7.79
CA VAL A 536 -23.26 11.62 -9.04
C VAL A 536 -24.47 12.02 -9.89
N GLN A 537 -24.27 13.05 -10.71
CA GLN A 537 -25.23 13.35 -11.77
C GLN A 537 -25.05 12.38 -12.94
N ALA A 538 -26.13 12.07 -13.65
CA ALA A 538 -26.22 11.02 -14.68
C ALA A 538 -25.25 11.15 -15.89
N ARG A 539 -24.37 12.15 -15.93
CA ARG A 539 -23.36 12.32 -16.99
C ARG A 539 -21.91 12.32 -16.48
N ASP A 540 -21.70 12.14 -15.18
CA ASP A 540 -20.40 12.38 -14.53
C ASP A 540 -19.74 11.09 -13.99
N GLY A 541 -20.15 9.91 -14.48
CA GLY A 541 -19.62 8.60 -14.03
C GLY A 541 -18.09 8.49 -14.12
N THR A 542 -17.46 9.09 -15.13
CA THR A 542 -16.00 9.14 -15.29
C THR A 542 -15.28 9.91 -14.18
N THR A 543 -15.98 10.85 -13.52
CA THR A 543 -15.42 11.62 -12.40
C THR A 543 -15.28 10.75 -11.16
N ALA A 544 -16.25 9.86 -10.90
CA ALA A 544 -16.21 8.95 -9.76
C ALA A 544 -15.04 7.97 -9.84
N GLU A 545 -14.76 7.43 -11.03
CA GLU A 545 -13.64 6.52 -11.25
C GLU A 545 -12.28 7.20 -11.10
N ALA A 546 -12.16 8.43 -11.64
CA ALA A 546 -10.95 9.22 -11.45
C ALA A 546 -10.73 9.52 -9.95
N LEU A 547 -11.79 9.84 -9.22
CA LEU A 547 -11.76 10.04 -7.77
C LEU A 547 -11.40 8.76 -7.01
N ARG A 548 -11.93 7.60 -7.38
CA ARG A 548 -11.60 6.30 -6.77
C ARG A 548 -10.08 6.07 -6.71
N ALA A 549 -9.39 6.30 -7.83
CA ALA A 549 -7.94 6.13 -7.91
C ALA A 549 -7.19 7.11 -6.98
N GLN A 550 -7.63 8.37 -6.92
CA GLN A 550 -7.02 9.40 -6.07
C GLN A 550 -7.27 9.13 -4.58
N ILE A 551 -8.51 8.79 -4.20
CA ILE A 551 -8.88 8.44 -2.82
C ILE A 551 -8.07 7.22 -2.36
N SER A 552 -7.99 6.16 -3.19
CA SER A 552 -7.21 4.97 -2.87
C SER A 552 -5.72 5.28 -2.68
N GLY A 553 -5.15 6.12 -3.56
CA GLY A 553 -3.76 6.57 -3.46
C GLY A 553 -3.49 7.38 -2.18
N ALA A 554 -4.37 8.32 -1.84
CA ALA A 554 -4.25 9.15 -0.64
C ALA A 554 -4.40 8.32 0.65
N LEU A 555 -5.37 7.39 0.69
CA LEU A 555 -5.54 6.46 1.81
C LEU A 555 -4.31 5.58 2.01
N GLN A 556 -3.74 5.02 0.92
CA GLN A 556 -2.51 4.26 0.99
C GLN A 556 -1.32 5.13 1.43
N GLY A 557 -1.23 6.37 0.94
CA GLY A 557 -0.22 7.34 1.35
C GLY A 557 -0.27 7.65 2.84
N ALA A 558 -1.46 7.92 3.37
CA ALA A 558 -1.69 8.13 4.80
C ALA A 558 -1.31 6.90 5.63
N HIS A 559 -1.68 5.70 5.17
CA HIS A 559 -1.32 4.45 5.84
C HIS A 559 0.21 4.23 5.88
N LEU A 560 0.91 4.46 4.76
CA LEU A 560 2.36 4.33 4.68
C LEU A 560 3.08 5.36 5.54
N MET A 561 2.61 6.62 5.56
CA MET A 561 3.18 7.65 6.41
C MET A 561 3.04 7.28 7.88
N HIS A 562 1.85 6.84 8.32
CA HIS A 562 1.62 6.39 9.68
C HIS A 562 2.52 5.20 10.06
N GLN A 563 2.70 4.22 9.17
CA GLN A 563 3.65 3.12 9.38
C GLN A 563 5.11 3.59 9.47
N SER A 564 5.50 4.56 8.63
CA SER A 564 6.84 5.14 8.62
C SER A 564 7.14 5.90 9.92
N GLU A 565 6.22 6.73 10.38
CA GLU A 565 6.31 7.46 11.65
C GLU A 565 6.46 6.49 12.83
N ARG A 566 5.65 5.43 12.87
CA ARG A 566 5.75 4.37 13.89
C ARG A 566 7.12 3.69 13.89
N ARG A 567 7.63 3.33 12.70
CA ARG A 567 8.93 2.66 12.58
C ARG A 567 10.09 3.60 12.92
N ALA A 568 9.99 4.88 12.59
CA ALA A 568 10.98 5.89 12.95
C ALA A 568 11.06 6.07 14.47
N LEU A 569 9.91 6.15 15.16
CA LEU A 569 9.84 6.22 16.61
C LEU A 569 10.49 4.99 17.27
N GLN A 570 10.18 3.79 16.78
CA GLN A 570 10.77 2.53 17.26
C GLN A 570 12.30 2.51 17.09
N LEU A 571 12.80 2.88 15.90
CA LEU A 571 14.25 2.90 15.62
C LEU A 571 14.99 3.95 16.44
N GLN A 572 14.39 5.13 16.63
CA GLN A 572 14.98 6.20 17.46
C GLN A 572 15.08 5.76 18.92
N ALA A 573 14.03 5.15 19.46
CA ALA A 573 14.01 4.61 20.82
C ALA A 573 15.08 3.52 21.03
N ALA A 574 15.18 2.58 20.09
CA ALA A 574 16.20 1.52 20.14
C ALA A 574 17.64 2.08 20.06
N ALA A 575 17.89 3.05 19.17
CA ALA A 575 19.21 3.67 18.99
C ALA A 575 19.66 4.50 20.21
N GLU A 576 18.72 5.08 20.94
CA GLU A 576 19.01 5.82 22.18
C GLU A 576 19.46 4.88 23.31
N VAL A 577 18.69 3.80 23.55
CA VAL A 577 19.05 2.79 24.56
C VAL A 577 20.39 2.14 24.23
N SER A 578 20.63 1.80 22.95
CA SER A 578 21.89 1.20 22.50
C SER A 578 23.11 2.12 22.70
N ARG A 579 22.95 3.45 22.49
CA ARG A 579 24.03 4.42 22.75
C ARG A 579 24.40 4.47 24.23
N LEU A 580 23.40 4.55 25.12
CA LEU A 580 23.63 4.57 26.57
C LEU A 580 24.30 3.28 27.05
N ALA A 581 23.87 2.14 26.52
CA ALA A 581 24.46 0.83 26.79
C ALA A 581 25.94 0.73 26.41
N THR A 582 26.34 1.38 25.30
CA THR A 582 27.73 1.32 24.82
C THR A 582 28.65 2.28 25.57
N SER A 583 28.14 3.42 26.05
CA SER A 583 28.95 4.45 26.72
C SER A 583 29.17 4.21 28.21
N THR A 584 28.34 3.38 28.86
CA THR A 584 28.37 3.18 30.32
C THR A 584 28.77 1.75 30.65
N LEU A 585 29.98 1.59 31.20
CA LEU A 585 30.54 0.27 31.51
C LEU A 585 30.10 -0.28 32.88
N GLU A 586 29.55 0.57 33.75
CA GLU A 586 29.09 0.20 35.08
C GLU A 586 27.58 -0.15 35.07
N PRO A 587 27.18 -1.39 35.41
CA PRO A 587 25.78 -1.83 35.30
C PRO A 587 24.80 -0.98 36.09
N GLU A 588 25.18 -0.55 37.30
CA GLU A 588 24.31 0.23 38.20
C GLU A 588 24.05 1.64 37.67
N GLU A 589 25.09 2.26 37.08
CA GLU A 589 24.99 3.57 36.47
C GLU A 589 24.21 3.51 35.15
N LEU A 590 24.37 2.43 34.37
CA LEU A 590 23.59 2.19 33.15
C LEU A 590 22.09 2.11 33.48
N ILE A 591 21.72 1.28 34.46
CA ILE A 591 20.33 1.09 34.87
C ILE A 591 19.71 2.42 35.33
N ARG A 592 20.45 3.21 36.12
CA ARG A 592 20.00 4.52 36.61
C ARG A 592 19.80 5.54 35.48
N GLN A 593 20.74 5.62 34.54
CA GLN A 593 20.63 6.55 33.41
C GLN A 593 19.47 6.16 32.48
N VAL A 594 19.25 4.86 32.27
CA VAL A 594 18.16 4.39 31.40
C VAL A 594 16.80 4.77 31.98
N VAL A 595 16.53 4.53 33.27
CA VAL A 595 15.20 4.86 33.84
C VAL A 595 14.90 6.36 33.78
N GLU A 596 15.89 7.23 34.01
CA GLU A 596 15.71 8.68 33.88
C GLU A 596 15.46 9.10 32.42
N ARG A 597 16.17 8.51 31.47
CA ARG A 597 15.96 8.80 30.03
C ARG A 597 14.60 8.34 29.53
N VAL A 598 14.16 7.15 29.95
CA VAL A 598 12.82 6.65 29.65
C VAL A 598 11.77 7.60 30.23
N ARG A 599 11.93 8.06 31.48
CA ARG A 599 11.00 9.01 32.10
C ARG A 599 10.96 10.34 31.35
N GLU A 600 12.10 10.95 31.06
CA GLU A 600 12.20 12.25 30.37
C GLU A 600 11.62 12.18 28.95
N ARG A 601 11.91 11.11 28.21
CA ARG A 601 11.53 10.97 26.79
C ARG A 601 10.03 10.82 26.60
N PHE A 602 9.38 10.08 27.49
CA PHE A 602 7.95 9.77 27.41
C PHE A 602 7.11 10.62 28.36
N ASP A 603 7.72 11.63 29.00
CA ASP A 603 7.09 12.53 29.99
C ASP A 603 6.28 11.75 31.04
N LEU A 604 6.92 10.73 31.60
CA LEU A 604 6.28 9.82 32.54
C LEU A 604 6.36 10.32 33.97
N TYR A 605 5.37 9.92 34.76
CA TYR A 605 5.33 10.20 36.19
C TYR A 605 6.45 9.48 36.93
N TYR A 606 6.62 8.19 36.62
CA TYR A 606 7.61 7.34 37.27
C TYR A 606 8.06 6.21 36.34
N VAL A 607 9.34 5.84 36.43
CA VAL A 607 9.90 4.64 35.83
C VAL A 607 10.75 3.91 36.86
N GLY A 608 10.54 2.60 36.98
CA GLY A 608 11.28 1.69 37.85
C GLY A 608 11.87 0.53 37.06
N LEU A 609 13.06 0.08 37.42
CA LEU A 609 13.67 -1.11 36.83
C LEU A 609 13.96 -2.15 37.92
N PHE A 610 13.26 -3.27 37.81
CA PHE A 610 13.39 -4.41 38.70
C PHE A 610 14.24 -5.48 38.04
N LEU A 611 15.26 -5.98 38.73
CA LEU A 611 16.04 -7.13 38.26
C LEU A 611 15.65 -8.39 39.04
N LEU A 612 15.62 -9.51 38.33
CA LEU A 612 15.37 -10.82 38.95
C LEU A 612 16.61 -11.23 39.75
N ASP A 613 16.43 -11.56 41.03
CA ASP A 613 17.51 -12.11 41.85
C ASP A 613 17.75 -13.60 41.49
N ARG A 614 18.42 -13.82 40.35
CA ARG A 614 18.58 -15.16 39.73
C ARG A 614 19.35 -16.15 40.60
N ASN A 615 20.34 -15.67 41.33
CA ASN A 615 21.25 -16.50 42.14
C ASN A 615 21.02 -16.36 43.65
N GLY A 616 20.07 -15.53 44.07
CA GLY A 616 19.90 -15.20 45.50
C GLY A 616 21.00 -14.27 46.03
N GLU A 617 21.66 -13.50 45.16
CA GLU A 617 22.76 -12.59 45.52
C GLU A 617 22.27 -11.43 46.41
N TRP A 618 21.01 -11.01 46.29
CA TRP A 618 20.46 -9.88 47.04
C TRP A 618 19.54 -10.30 48.18
N THR A 619 18.81 -11.40 48.00
CA THR A 619 17.75 -11.84 48.91
C THR A 619 18.01 -13.19 49.57
N GLY A 620 18.98 -13.96 49.07
CA GLY A 620 19.23 -15.35 49.51
C GLY A 620 18.27 -16.39 48.92
N GLU A 621 17.27 -15.97 48.13
CA GLU A 621 16.23 -16.85 47.57
C GLU A 621 16.21 -16.75 46.03
N PRO A 622 16.90 -17.68 45.32
CA PRO A 622 17.06 -17.62 43.87
C PRO A 622 15.72 -17.66 43.11
N ASN A 623 15.58 -16.81 42.09
CA ASN A 623 14.45 -16.71 41.15
C ASN A 623 13.09 -16.37 41.76
N ARG A 624 13.03 -15.96 43.04
CA ARG A 624 11.77 -15.64 43.72
C ARG A 624 11.42 -14.15 43.72
N TRP A 625 12.44 -13.29 43.80
CA TRP A 625 12.26 -11.85 44.02
C TRP A 625 12.71 -11.00 42.83
N LEU A 626 11.88 -10.02 42.49
CA LEU A 626 12.22 -8.88 41.63
C LEU A 626 12.63 -7.72 42.53
N VAL A 627 13.90 -7.31 42.47
CA VAL A 627 14.45 -6.26 43.32
C VAL A 627 14.56 -4.97 42.53
N LEU A 628 14.01 -3.86 43.06
CA LEU A 628 14.11 -2.55 42.43
C LEU A 628 15.57 -2.07 42.46
N ARG A 629 16.21 -1.96 41.30
CA ARG A 629 17.61 -1.55 41.17
C ARG A 629 17.78 -0.09 40.80
N ALA A 630 16.81 0.51 40.13
CA ALA A 630 16.69 1.96 39.99
C ALA A 630 15.23 2.37 39.88
N GLY A 631 14.91 3.55 40.40
CA GLY A 631 13.63 4.21 40.19
C GLY A 631 13.85 5.72 40.09
N THR A 632 13.03 6.38 39.29
CA THR A 632 13.15 7.82 39.05
C THR A 632 12.57 8.67 40.16
N GLY A 633 13.08 9.90 40.31
CA GLY A 633 12.56 10.87 41.28
C GLY A 633 12.81 10.50 42.75
N GLU A 634 12.16 11.23 43.66
CA GLU A 634 12.33 11.02 45.10
C GLU A 634 11.73 9.68 45.57
N ALA A 635 10.56 9.32 45.05
CA ALA A 635 9.92 8.03 45.32
C ALA A 635 10.84 6.85 44.95
N GLY A 636 11.47 6.90 43.78
CA GLY A 636 12.43 5.89 43.33
C GLY A 636 13.64 5.76 44.25
N ARG A 637 14.26 6.88 44.64
CA ARG A 637 15.40 6.88 45.58
C ARG A 637 15.04 6.25 46.92
N GLN A 638 13.87 6.58 47.47
CA GLN A 638 13.41 6.02 48.73
C GLN A 638 13.14 4.52 48.64
N MET A 639 12.49 4.06 47.56
CA MET A 639 12.22 2.63 47.36
C MET A 639 13.49 1.81 47.18
N VAL A 640 14.48 2.32 46.42
CA VAL A 640 15.77 1.65 46.25
C VAL A 640 16.52 1.57 47.59
N ALA A 641 16.55 2.66 48.37
CA ALA A 641 17.19 2.69 49.69
C ALA A 641 16.53 1.72 50.70
N GLN A 642 15.24 1.45 50.55
CA GLN A 642 14.48 0.50 51.37
C GLN A 642 14.64 -0.96 50.89
N GLY A 643 15.35 -1.21 49.79
CA GLY A 643 15.48 -2.55 49.21
C GLY A 643 14.15 -3.10 48.70
N HIS A 644 13.30 -2.23 48.14
CA HIS A 644 11.97 -2.61 47.67
C HIS A 644 12.04 -3.79 46.69
N ARG A 645 11.20 -4.79 46.95
CA ARG A 645 11.16 -6.05 46.20
C ARG A 645 9.74 -6.57 46.09
N LEU A 646 9.44 -7.22 44.98
CA LEU A 646 8.14 -7.83 44.67
C LEU A 646 8.35 -9.31 44.35
N GLU A 647 7.41 -10.16 44.74
CA GLU A 647 7.51 -11.60 44.49
C GLU A 647 7.06 -11.93 43.06
N VAL A 648 7.74 -12.85 42.39
CA VAL A 648 7.34 -13.31 41.05
C VAL A 648 5.99 -14.02 41.14
N GLY A 649 5.00 -13.55 40.38
CA GLY A 649 3.62 -14.08 40.42
C GLY A 649 2.73 -13.51 41.53
N GLU A 650 3.23 -12.55 42.33
CA GLU A 650 2.41 -11.74 43.24
C GLU A 650 1.32 -10.98 42.46
N ASN A 651 0.23 -10.59 43.13
CA ASN A 651 -0.84 -9.76 42.54
C ASN A 651 -0.40 -8.29 42.37
N SER A 652 0.72 -8.08 41.68
CA SER A 652 1.24 -6.79 41.21
C SER A 652 1.41 -6.82 39.69
N MET A 653 1.37 -5.65 39.05
CA MET A 653 1.67 -5.49 37.63
C MET A 653 3.04 -6.08 37.26
N VAL A 654 4.07 -5.76 38.06
CA VAL A 654 5.45 -6.22 37.90
C VAL A 654 5.59 -7.74 38.13
N GLY A 655 5.02 -8.27 39.22
CA GLY A 655 5.06 -9.68 39.57
C GLY A 655 4.33 -10.56 38.54
N TRP A 656 3.17 -10.09 38.06
CA TRP A 656 2.41 -10.77 37.00
C TRP A 656 3.17 -10.77 35.67
N CYS A 657 3.76 -9.64 35.29
CA CYS A 657 4.54 -9.49 34.06
C CYS A 657 5.71 -10.48 34.02
N ALA A 658 6.46 -10.59 35.12
CA ALA A 658 7.55 -11.55 35.24
C ALA A 658 7.08 -13.01 35.15
N ALA A 659 5.98 -13.38 35.81
CA ALA A 659 5.47 -14.75 35.80
C ALA A 659 4.97 -15.19 34.41
N ASN A 660 4.33 -14.28 33.68
CA ASN A 660 3.72 -14.57 32.37
C ASN A 660 4.64 -14.26 31.18
N ARG A 661 5.77 -13.57 31.42
CA ARG A 661 6.75 -13.18 30.40
C ARG A 661 6.15 -12.40 29.23
N ARG A 662 5.14 -11.58 29.51
CA ARG A 662 4.43 -10.73 28.54
C ARG A 662 4.13 -9.36 29.16
N PRO A 663 4.09 -8.28 28.36
CA PRO A 663 3.65 -6.97 28.84
C PRO A 663 2.30 -7.03 29.53
N ARG A 664 2.15 -6.22 30.58
CA ARG A 664 0.87 -5.97 31.23
C ARG A 664 0.63 -4.47 31.29
N VAL A 665 -0.52 -4.05 30.79
CA VAL A 665 -0.94 -2.64 30.73
C VAL A 665 -2.23 -2.50 31.52
N THR A 666 -2.33 -1.46 32.34
CA THR A 666 -3.59 -0.98 32.88
C THR A 666 -3.84 0.44 32.38
N TYR A 667 -4.96 0.64 31.71
CA TYR A 667 -5.36 1.93 31.13
C TYR A 667 -6.02 2.85 32.18
N ASP A 668 -6.55 2.28 33.27
CA ASP A 668 -7.07 3.00 34.42
C ASP A 668 -6.86 2.15 35.68
N VAL A 669 -5.93 2.59 36.52
CA VAL A 669 -5.55 1.84 37.73
C VAL A 669 -6.69 1.66 38.73
N GLU A 670 -7.67 2.57 38.75
CA GLU A 670 -8.83 2.49 39.66
C GLU A 670 -9.77 1.32 39.30
N GLN A 671 -9.65 0.77 38.09
CA GLN A 671 -10.52 -0.27 37.55
C GLN A 671 -9.82 -1.63 37.42
N ASP A 672 -8.53 -1.74 37.78
CA ASP A 672 -7.73 -2.94 37.57
C ASP A 672 -7.37 -3.66 38.89
N PRO A 673 -7.85 -4.90 39.12
CA PRO A 673 -7.66 -5.63 40.38
C PRO A 673 -6.23 -6.17 40.60
N VAL A 674 -5.34 -6.08 39.60
CA VAL A 674 -3.94 -6.56 39.67
C VAL A 674 -2.98 -5.43 40.06
N GLN A 675 -3.47 -4.18 40.15
CA GLN A 675 -2.66 -3.06 40.58
C GLN A 675 -2.43 -3.10 42.10
N LEU A 676 -1.17 -2.99 42.52
CA LEU A 676 -0.77 -2.87 43.92
C LEU A 676 -0.48 -1.38 44.22
N PRO A 677 -1.34 -0.66 44.96
CA PRO A 677 -1.18 0.77 45.18
C PRO A 677 0.09 1.06 45.97
N ASN A 678 0.93 1.97 45.47
CA ASN A 678 2.15 2.38 46.14
C ASN A 678 1.94 3.75 46.83
N PRO A 679 2.07 3.85 48.16
CA PRO A 679 1.91 5.13 48.88
C PRO A 679 2.83 6.26 48.42
N LEU A 680 3.97 5.91 47.80
CA LEU A 680 4.94 6.88 47.27
C LEU A 680 4.59 7.39 45.86
N LEU A 681 3.60 6.79 45.20
CA LEU A 681 3.15 7.11 43.84
C LEU A 681 1.60 7.26 43.78
N PRO A 682 1.00 8.20 44.54
CA PRO A 682 -0.46 8.31 44.66
C PRO A 682 -1.17 8.80 43.39
N ASP A 683 -0.44 9.46 42.49
CA ASP A 683 -1.02 10.09 41.29
C ASP A 683 -1.01 9.19 40.05
N THR A 684 -0.61 7.93 40.19
CA THR A 684 -0.66 6.98 39.07
C THR A 684 -2.10 6.80 38.60
N ARG A 685 -2.32 6.88 37.29
CA ARG A 685 -3.61 6.68 36.60
C ARG A 685 -3.55 5.59 35.55
N SER A 686 -2.39 5.36 34.94
CA SER A 686 -2.12 4.19 34.11
C SER A 686 -0.70 3.67 34.35
N GLU A 687 -0.47 2.39 34.10
CA GLU A 687 0.80 1.70 34.38
C GLU A 687 1.06 0.61 33.32
N ILE A 688 2.33 0.44 32.97
CA ILE A 688 2.82 -0.63 32.10
C ILE A 688 4.02 -1.32 32.75
N ALA A 689 3.95 -2.64 32.82
CA ALA A 689 5.06 -3.50 33.19
C ALA A 689 5.50 -4.31 31.97
N VAL A 690 6.77 -4.21 31.59
CA VAL A 690 7.34 -4.85 30.40
C VAL A 690 8.53 -5.75 30.78
N PRO A 691 8.56 -7.02 30.33
CA PRO A 691 9.61 -7.94 30.74
C PRO A 691 10.91 -7.66 29.98
N LEU A 692 12.05 -7.67 30.69
CA LEU A 692 13.40 -7.60 30.16
C LEU A 692 13.88 -9.03 29.87
N GLN A 693 13.98 -9.44 28.60
CA GLN A 693 14.30 -10.82 28.23
C GLN A 693 15.47 -10.91 27.24
N VAL A 694 16.31 -11.93 27.41
CA VAL A 694 17.36 -12.31 26.46
C VAL A 694 17.19 -13.79 26.12
N GLY A 695 16.72 -14.09 24.91
CA GLY A 695 16.26 -15.44 24.56
C GLY A 695 15.15 -15.89 25.50
N ASP A 696 15.28 -17.08 26.10
CA ASP A 696 14.32 -17.61 27.08
C ASP A 696 14.57 -17.16 28.54
N THR A 697 15.54 -16.27 28.75
CA THR A 697 15.97 -15.84 30.08
C THR A 697 15.33 -14.51 30.46
N LEU A 698 14.62 -14.48 31.59
CA LEU A 698 14.12 -13.24 32.19
C LEU A 698 15.24 -12.56 33.00
N VAL A 699 15.59 -11.35 32.60
CA VAL A 699 16.57 -10.49 33.29
C VAL A 699 15.88 -9.66 34.37
N GLY A 700 14.66 -9.20 34.11
CA GLY A 700 13.92 -8.31 35.01
C GLY A 700 12.63 -7.76 34.41
N VAL A 701 12.12 -6.66 34.96
CA VAL A 701 10.92 -5.95 34.50
C VAL A 701 11.16 -4.45 34.54
N LEU A 702 10.81 -3.77 33.45
CA LEU A 702 10.71 -2.31 33.38
C LEU A 702 9.27 -1.91 33.72
N ASP A 703 9.10 -1.11 34.75
CA ASP A 703 7.83 -0.55 35.20
C ASP A 703 7.75 0.94 34.84
N ALA A 704 6.64 1.39 34.29
CA ALA A 704 6.41 2.77 33.92
C ALA A 704 4.97 3.20 34.25
N GLN A 705 4.84 4.40 34.82
CA GLN A 705 3.59 4.92 35.36
C GLN A 705 3.31 6.33 34.83
N SER A 706 2.04 6.64 34.58
CA SER A 706 1.58 7.93 34.08
C SER A 706 0.43 8.49 34.92
N GLN A 707 0.36 9.82 35.02
CA GLN A 707 -0.77 10.55 35.61
C GLN A 707 -1.97 10.66 34.67
N LEU A 708 -1.80 10.31 33.40
CA LEU A 708 -2.88 10.28 32.43
C LEU A 708 -3.52 8.88 32.39
N ARG A 709 -4.84 8.82 32.26
CA ARG A 709 -5.53 7.56 31.91
C ARG A 709 -5.22 7.22 30.45
N GLY A 710 -5.03 5.94 30.17
CA GLY A 710 -4.82 5.45 28.81
C GLY A 710 -3.48 5.85 28.17
N ALA A 711 -2.46 6.22 28.94
CA ALA A 711 -1.19 6.73 28.39
C ALA A 711 -0.38 5.69 27.59
N PHE A 712 -0.68 4.40 27.74
CA PHE A 712 0.07 3.29 27.15
C PHE A 712 -0.78 2.55 26.10
N ASP A 713 -1.08 3.22 24.99
CA ASP A 713 -1.73 2.57 23.85
C ASP A 713 -0.86 1.43 23.26
N PRO A 714 -1.41 0.55 22.39
CA PRO A 714 -0.67 -0.58 21.83
C PRO A 714 0.62 -0.21 21.07
N ASP A 715 0.70 1.00 20.52
CA ASP A 715 1.89 1.47 19.80
C ASP A 715 3.01 1.82 20.79
N VAL A 716 2.66 2.52 21.86
CA VAL A 716 3.57 2.80 22.98
C VAL A 716 4.06 1.49 23.60
N VAL A 717 3.18 0.51 23.83
CA VAL A 717 3.57 -0.81 24.38
C VAL A 717 4.64 -1.49 23.52
N THR A 718 4.48 -1.44 22.19
CA THR A 718 5.44 -2.05 21.25
C THR A 718 6.80 -1.35 21.30
N VAL A 719 6.81 -0.03 21.43
CA VAL A 719 8.04 0.76 21.61
C VAL A 719 8.71 0.38 22.94
N PHE A 720 7.96 0.29 24.03
CA PHE A 720 8.49 -0.12 25.34
C PHE A 720 9.05 -1.55 25.33
N GLN A 721 8.39 -2.51 24.68
CA GLN A 721 8.94 -3.88 24.53
C GLN A 721 10.26 -3.87 23.77
N THR A 722 10.34 -3.13 22.65
CA THR A 722 11.58 -3.03 21.88
C THR A 722 12.73 -2.44 22.73
N MET A 723 12.43 -1.42 23.53
CA MET A 723 13.40 -0.83 24.45
C MET A 723 13.82 -1.81 25.55
N ALA A 724 12.85 -2.53 26.12
CA ALA A 724 13.08 -3.55 27.15
C ALA A 724 13.99 -4.67 26.64
N ASP A 725 13.78 -5.16 25.42
CA ASP A 725 14.62 -6.19 24.80
C ASP A 725 16.07 -5.71 24.63
N GLN A 726 16.27 -4.47 24.16
CA GLN A 726 17.62 -3.88 24.03
C GLN A 726 18.27 -3.65 25.40
N LEU A 727 17.48 -3.21 26.38
CA LEU A 727 17.96 -2.97 27.73
C LEU A 727 18.37 -4.27 28.43
N ALA A 728 17.62 -5.36 28.21
CA ALA A 728 17.96 -6.67 28.75
C ALA A 728 19.33 -7.14 28.24
N VAL A 729 19.58 -7.01 26.93
CA VAL A 729 20.87 -7.32 26.32
C VAL A 729 21.98 -6.43 26.88
N ALA A 730 21.73 -5.13 27.02
CA ALA A 730 22.69 -4.17 27.55
C ALA A 730 23.10 -4.47 29.00
N ILE A 731 22.12 -4.76 29.86
CA ILE A 731 22.36 -5.09 31.28
C ILE A 731 23.14 -6.40 31.38
N GLU A 732 22.75 -7.45 30.67
CA GLU A 732 23.44 -8.74 30.69
C GLU A 732 24.90 -8.59 30.22
N ASN A 733 25.13 -7.77 29.18
CA ASN A 733 26.48 -7.45 28.69
C ASN A 733 27.30 -6.69 29.73
N ALA A 734 26.75 -5.63 30.33
CA ALA A 734 27.45 -4.84 31.35
C ALA A 734 27.83 -5.69 32.58
N VAL A 735 26.89 -6.52 33.06
CA VAL A 735 27.14 -7.45 34.17
C VAL A 735 28.23 -8.46 33.81
N THR A 736 28.20 -9.00 32.58
CA THR A 736 29.22 -9.93 32.09
C THR A 736 30.60 -9.28 32.04
N VAL A 737 30.71 -8.06 31.50
CA VAL A 737 31.97 -7.31 31.43
C VAL A 737 32.51 -7.02 32.84
N SER A 738 31.66 -6.56 33.76
CA SER A 738 32.04 -6.29 35.15
C SER A 738 32.56 -7.56 35.85
N ARG A 739 31.89 -8.71 35.66
CA ARG A 739 32.33 -10.00 36.22
C ARG A 739 33.69 -10.43 35.65
N ILE A 740 33.92 -10.24 34.35
CA ILE A 740 35.23 -10.51 33.72
C ILE A 740 36.33 -9.62 34.33
N GLN A 741 36.04 -8.35 34.58
CA GLN A 741 37.02 -7.42 35.18
C GLN A 741 37.38 -7.80 36.62
N VAL A 742 36.40 -8.21 37.43
CA VAL A 742 36.65 -8.70 38.80
C VAL A 742 37.54 -9.94 38.77
N ILE A 743 37.21 -10.93 37.93
CA ILE A 743 38.01 -12.16 37.79
C ILE A 743 39.44 -11.83 37.34
N ASN A 744 39.61 -10.92 36.38
CA ASN A 744 40.94 -10.50 35.94
C ASN A 744 41.75 -9.82 37.04
N ARG A 745 41.11 -9.01 37.88
CA ARG A 745 41.77 -8.36 39.03
C ARG A 745 42.26 -9.40 40.04
N ASP A 746 41.41 -10.36 40.39
CA ASP A 746 41.76 -11.45 41.32
C ASP A 746 42.90 -12.31 40.77
N LEU A 747 42.89 -12.59 39.47
CA LEU A 747 43.96 -13.31 38.79
C LEU A 747 45.29 -12.55 38.84
N GLN A 748 45.28 -11.24 38.56
CA GLN A 748 46.47 -10.39 38.66
C GLN A 748 47.04 -10.37 40.08
N GLN A 749 46.19 -10.30 41.08
CA GLN A 749 46.61 -10.30 42.49
C GLN A 749 47.21 -11.65 42.90
N THR A 750 46.66 -12.75 42.39
CA THR A 750 47.20 -14.10 42.60
C THR A 750 48.58 -14.25 41.98
N LEU A 751 48.77 -13.77 40.76
CA LEU A 751 50.06 -13.78 40.07
C LEU A 751 51.12 -12.94 40.81
N ALA A 752 50.76 -11.73 41.26
CA ALA A 752 51.67 -10.89 42.04
C ALA A 752 52.11 -11.56 43.36
N THR A 753 51.20 -12.28 44.01
CA THR A 753 51.51 -13.04 45.24
C THR A 753 52.47 -14.20 44.95
N GLN A 754 52.33 -14.88 43.81
CA GLN A 754 53.26 -15.94 43.39
C GLN A 754 54.67 -15.40 43.15
N GLU A 755 54.81 -14.24 42.48
CA GLU A 755 56.11 -13.60 42.26
C GLU A 755 56.83 -13.23 43.57
N GLN A 756 56.08 -12.70 44.54
CA GLN A 756 56.63 -12.30 45.84
C GLN A 756 57.11 -13.49 46.70
N LEU A 757 56.41 -14.64 46.61
CA LEU A 757 56.82 -15.90 47.25
C LEU A 757 58.15 -16.42 46.68
N LEU A 758 58.32 -16.35 45.35
CA LEU A 758 59.56 -16.78 44.69
C LEU A 758 60.76 -15.95 45.13
N GLU A 759 60.61 -14.63 45.29
CA GLU A 759 61.72 -13.76 45.74
C GLU A 759 62.11 -14.02 47.21
N THR A 760 61.13 -14.29 48.08
CA THR A 760 61.40 -14.60 49.50
C THR A 760 62.19 -15.90 49.66
N ILE A 761 61.90 -16.92 48.85
CA ILE A 761 62.67 -18.17 48.81
C ILE A 761 64.13 -17.91 48.39
N ARG A 762 64.34 -16.98 47.45
CA ARG A 762 65.69 -16.58 46.99
C ARG A 762 66.53 -15.98 48.11
N GLN A 763 65.95 -15.12 48.95
CA GLN A 763 66.66 -14.44 50.05
C GLN A 763 67.09 -15.38 51.19
N LEU A 764 66.30 -16.41 51.49
CA LEU A 764 66.59 -17.33 52.61
C LEU A 764 67.69 -18.36 52.32
N SER A 765 68.13 -18.50 51.07
CA SER A 765 68.98 -19.61 50.61
C SER A 765 70.50 -19.38 50.75
N THR A 766 70.95 -18.17 51.13
CA THR A 766 72.40 -17.82 51.22
C THR A 766 72.74 -16.79 52.33
N PRO A 767 72.37 -17.00 53.61
CA PRO A 767 72.57 -15.99 54.65
C PRO A 767 74.03 -15.89 55.12
N VAL A 768 74.60 -14.67 55.23
CA VAL A 768 75.84 -14.45 55.99
C VAL A 768 75.53 -14.55 57.49
N VAL A 769 76.10 -15.55 58.16
CA VAL A 769 75.88 -15.82 59.59
C VAL A 769 77.12 -15.41 60.38
N PRO A 770 77.05 -14.41 61.29
CA PRO A 770 78.16 -14.10 62.19
C PRO A 770 78.30 -15.22 63.23
N LEU A 771 79.48 -15.86 63.29
CA LEU A 771 79.73 -16.93 64.25
C LEU A 771 80.33 -16.39 65.55
N LEU A 772 81.32 -15.51 65.42
CA LEU A 772 82.09 -14.93 66.51
C LEU A 772 82.54 -13.52 66.10
N GLU A 773 83.01 -12.70 67.04
CA GLU A 773 83.55 -11.39 66.71
C GLU A 773 84.75 -11.52 65.76
N GLY A 774 84.63 -10.91 64.57
CA GLY A 774 85.62 -11.03 63.51
C GLY A 774 85.55 -12.31 62.66
N VAL A 775 84.56 -13.20 62.84
CA VAL A 775 84.38 -14.42 62.03
C VAL A 775 82.95 -14.58 61.52
N ILE A 776 82.79 -14.72 60.21
CA ILE A 776 81.49 -14.98 59.56
C ILE A 776 81.47 -16.35 58.85
N LEU A 777 80.28 -16.90 58.66
CA LEU A 777 80.00 -18.12 57.92
C LEU A 777 79.03 -17.81 56.77
N LEU A 778 79.34 -18.30 55.59
CA LEU A 778 78.46 -18.28 54.43
C LEU A 778 78.16 -19.71 53.99
N PRO A 779 77.01 -20.29 54.38
CA PRO A 779 76.59 -21.60 53.92
C PRO A 779 76.00 -21.52 52.52
N LEU A 780 76.49 -22.36 51.62
CA LEU A 780 76.03 -22.47 50.24
C LEU A 780 75.22 -23.76 50.06
N VAL A 781 73.96 -23.62 49.64
CA VAL A 781 73.01 -24.74 49.51
C VAL A 781 72.37 -24.78 48.11
N GLY A 782 72.44 -25.94 47.46
CA GLY A 782 71.82 -26.19 46.15
C GLY A 782 72.72 -25.87 44.96
N HIS A 783 72.15 -25.90 43.75
CA HIS A 783 72.89 -25.61 42.52
C HIS A 783 73.26 -24.12 42.43
N ILE A 784 74.50 -23.86 41.99
CA ILE A 784 75.04 -22.51 41.81
C ILE A 784 75.24 -22.29 40.31
N ASP A 785 74.58 -21.28 39.77
CA ASP A 785 74.80 -20.78 38.41
C ASP A 785 75.60 -19.46 38.45
N SER A 786 75.92 -18.90 37.27
CA SER A 786 76.70 -17.66 37.17
C SER A 786 76.06 -16.44 37.85
N GLN A 787 74.73 -16.33 37.84
CA GLN A 787 74.01 -15.20 38.46
C GLN A 787 74.01 -15.34 39.98
N ARG A 788 73.78 -16.56 40.48
CA ARG A 788 73.84 -16.90 41.90
C ARG A 788 75.26 -16.77 42.46
N ALA A 789 76.28 -17.12 41.69
CA ALA A 789 77.69 -16.98 42.07
C ALA A 789 78.11 -15.51 42.26
N ALA A 790 77.63 -14.60 41.41
CA ALA A 790 77.87 -13.16 41.56
C ALA A 790 77.22 -12.60 42.84
N GLN A 791 75.99 -13.05 43.14
CA GLN A 791 75.27 -12.64 44.34
C GLN A 791 75.92 -13.17 45.63
N ILE A 792 76.41 -14.41 45.62
CA ILE A 792 77.20 -14.99 46.73
C ILE A 792 78.44 -14.14 47.03
N MET A 793 79.15 -13.69 45.99
CA MET A 793 80.33 -12.84 46.15
C MET A 793 79.97 -11.49 46.76
N GLU A 794 78.90 -10.84 46.29
CA GLU A 794 78.45 -9.55 46.82
C GLU A 794 78.05 -9.66 48.30
N GLU A 795 77.24 -10.66 48.66
CA GLU A 795 76.85 -10.92 50.05
C GLU A 795 78.05 -11.23 50.95
N LEU A 796 79.03 -11.99 50.47
CA LEU A 796 80.26 -12.27 51.21
C LEU A 796 81.04 -10.97 51.51
N LEU A 797 81.23 -10.11 50.52
CA LEU A 797 81.97 -8.85 50.68
C LEU A 797 81.24 -7.87 51.59
N ILE A 798 79.93 -7.71 51.41
CA ILE A 798 79.07 -6.91 52.29
C ILE A 798 79.14 -7.46 53.72
N GLY A 799 79.05 -8.78 53.88
CA GLY A 799 79.15 -9.47 55.16
C GLY A 799 80.47 -9.20 55.88
N VAL A 800 81.58 -9.30 55.17
CA VAL A 800 82.93 -9.01 55.71
C VAL A 800 83.03 -7.57 56.19
N GLN A 801 82.57 -6.61 55.39
CA GLN A 801 82.58 -5.20 55.76
C GLN A 801 81.66 -4.91 56.96
N ARG A 802 80.41 -5.39 56.89
CA ARG A 802 79.36 -5.13 57.88
C ARG A 802 79.72 -5.68 59.25
N HIS A 803 80.29 -6.88 59.28
CA HIS A 803 80.68 -7.56 60.53
C HIS A 803 82.15 -7.35 60.90
N ARG A 804 82.90 -6.54 60.13
CA ARG A 804 84.35 -6.33 60.27
C ARG A 804 85.10 -7.65 60.43
N ALA A 805 84.71 -8.64 59.63
CA ALA A 805 85.23 -9.98 59.71
C ALA A 805 86.70 -10.00 59.29
N ARG A 806 87.56 -10.65 60.06
CA ARG A 806 88.95 -10.97 59.69
C ARG A 806 89.04 -12.35 59.04
N VAL A 807 88.06 -13.21 59.28
CA VAL A 807 87.96 -14.54 58.68
C VAL A 807 86.52 -14.76 58.20
N ALA A 808 86.38 -15.25 56.97
CA ALA A 808 85.10 -15.68 56.42
C ALA A 808 85.17 -17.15 56.04
N ILE A 809 84.30 -17.96 56.63
CA ILE A 809 84.17 -19.38 56.34
C ILE A 809 83.11 -19.54 55.27
N VAL A 810 83.43 -20.17 54.15
CA VAL A 810 82.47 -20.51 53.09
C VAL A 810 82.25 -22.01 53.15
N ASP A 811 81.03 -22.43 53.49
CA ASP A 811 80.65 -23.83 53.59
C ASP A 811 79.96 -24.29 52.31
N ILE A 812 80.65 -25.14 51.55
CA ILE A 812 80.14 -25.70 50.29
C ILE A 812 79.60 -27.12 50.45
N THR A 813 79.38 -27.60 51.67
CA THR A 813 78.91 -28.97 51.93
C THR A 813 77.59 -29.28 51.22
N GLY A 814 76.73 -28.27 51.04
CA GLY A 814 75.41 -28.35 50.38
C GLY A 814 75.43 -28.16 48.86
N VAL A 815 76.60 -28.06 48.22
CA VAL A 815 76.74 -27.84 46.77
C VAL A 815 77.10 -29.16 46.08
N PRO A 816 76.20 -29.74 45.27
CA PRO A 816 76.39 -31.10 44.73
C PRO A 816 77.40 -31.18 43.58
N VAL A 817 77.59 -30.10 42.81
CA VAL A 817 78.49 -30.03 41.65
C VAL A 817 79.12 -28.64 41.58
N VAL A 818 80.43 -28.57 41.34
CA VAL A 818 81.17 -27.30 41.13
C VAL A 818 81.74 -27.30 39.72
N ASP A 819 81.31 -26.36 38.88
CA ASP A 819 81.87 -26.16 37.54
C ASP A 819 82.95 -25.06 37.52
N THR A 820 83.55 -24.81 36.35
CA THR A 820 84.59 -23.79 36.15
C THR A 820 84.13 -22.38 36.48
N ALA A 821 82.85 -22.06 36.29
CA ALA A 821 82.31 -20.73 36.56
C ALA A 821 82.16 -20.50 38.07
N VAL A 822 81.64 -21.49 38.78
CA VAL A 822 81.52 -21.47 40.25
C VAL A 822 82.89 -21.43 40.91
N ALA A 823 83.85 -22.27 40.46
CA ALA A 823 85.21 -22.29 41.01
C ALA A 823 85.93 -20.94 40.83
N ASN A 824 85.84 -20.32 39.64
CA ASN A 824 86.44 -19.01 39.38
C ASN A 824 85.81 -17.90 40.20
N ASN A 825 84.50 -17.92 40.41
CA ASN A 825 83.82 -16.91 41.21
C ASN A 825 84.13 -17.05 42.71
N LEU A 826 84.26 -18.26 43.24
CA LEU A 826 84.73 -18.48 44.63
C LEU A 826 86.16 -17.97 44.84
N LEU A 827 87.04 -18.16 43.86
CA LEU A 827 88.40 -17.60 43.90
C LEU A 827 88.41 -16.07 43.84
N ARG A 828 87.63 -15.47 42.94
CA ARG A 828 87.50 -14.01 42.85
C ARG A 828 86.92 -13.43 44.13
N ALA A 829 85.91 -14.09 44.71
CA ALA A 829 85.35 -13.70 46.00
C ALA A 829 86.42 -13.74 47.10
N ALA A 830 87.21 -14.80 47.17
CA ALA A 830 88.29 -14.89 48.15
C ALA A 830 89.41 -13.86 47.95
N GLN A 831 89.78 -13.54 46.71
CA GLN A 831 90.72 -12.47 46.41
C GLN A 831 90.17 -11.09 46.79
N ALA A 832 88.90 -10.83 46.49
CA ALA A 832 88.24 -9.59 46.86
C ALA A 832 88.10 -9.44 48.38
N THR A 833 87.78 -10.53 49.09
CA THR A 833 87.74 -10.57 50.55
C THR A 833 89.13 -10.36 51.17
N TYR A 834 90.18 -10.91 50.56
CA TYR A 834 91.57 -10.67 50.95
C TYR A 834 91.97 -9.19 50.82
N LEU A 835 91.54 -8.51 49.75
CA LEU A 835 91.75 -7.06 49.59
C LEU A 835 91.05 -6.24 50.68
N LEU A 836 89.97 -6.75 51.27
CA LEU A 836 89.28 -6.14 52.42
C LEU A 836 89.94 -6.48 53.77
N GLY A 837 91.08 -7.18 53.77
CA GLY A 837 91.83 -7.52 54.97
C GLY A 837 91.32 -8.76 55.72
N ALA A 838 90.48 -9.58 55.07
CA ALA A 838 89.90 -10.79 55.65
C ALA A 838 90.35 -12.04 54.89
N GLU A 839 90.57 -13.14 55.61
CA GLU A 839 90.90 -14.42 54.98
C GLU A 839 89.67 -15.28 54.74
N VAL A 840 89.60 -15.93 53.59
CA VAL A 840 88.55 -16.91 53.28
C VAL A 840 89.03 -18.34 53.56
N ILE A 841 88.23 -19.08 54.32
CA ILE A 841 88.39 -20.51 54.58
C ILE A 841 87.27 -21.26 53.86
N LEU A 842 87.63 -22.15 52.96
CA LEU A 842 86.66 -23.02 52.28
C LEU A 842 86.57 -24.36 53.01
N VAL A 843 85.34 -24.76 53.38
CA VAL A 843 85.07 -26.01 54.11
C VAL A 843 84.06 -26.88 53.39
N GLY A 844 84.13 -28.20 53.64
CA GLY A 844 83.16 -29.14 53.08
C GLY A 844 83.45 -29.61 51.66
N ILE A 845 84.71 -29.51 51.21
CA ILE A 845 85.13 -30.00 49.90
C ILE A 845 85.08 -31.54 49.89
N ARG A 846 84.19 -32.11 49.07
CA ARG A 846 84.08 -33.56 48.87
C ARG A 846 85.12 -34.08 47.86
N PRO A 847 85.49 -35.37 47.86
CA PRO A 847 86.47 -35.93 46.93
C PRO A 847 86.15 -35.65 45.46
N GLU A 848 84.86 -35.70 45.09
CA GLU A 848 84.40 -35.46 43.72
C GLU A 848 84.62 -33.99 43.32
N VAL A 849 84.33 -33.06 44.22
CA VAL A 849 84.54 -31.61 44.02
C VAL A 849 86.03 -31.28 43.93
N ALA A 850 86.86 -31.91 44.76
CA ALA A 850 88.31 -31.74 44.70
C ALA A 850 88.90 -32.23 43.37
N GLN A 851 88.44 -33.37 42.85
CA GLN A 851 88.85 -33.87 41.54
C GLN A 851 88.41 -32.94 40.41
N THR A 852 87.20 -32.38 40.49
CA THR A 852 86.72 -31.42 39.49
C THR A 852 87.55 -30.13 39.52
N ILE A 853 87.85 -29.56 40.69
CA ILE A 853 88.67 -28.33 40.79
C ILE A 853 90.08 -28.55 40.23
N VAL A 854 90.68 -29.72 40.49
CA VAL A 854 92.00 -30.08 39.93
C VAL A 854 91.93 -30.30 38.41
N GLY A 855 90.89 -30.99 37.92
CA GLY A 855 90.68 -31.24 36.49
C GLY A 855 90.41 -29.96 35.67
N LEU A 856 89.94 -28.90 36.32
CA LEU A 856 89.67 -27.59 35.72
C LEU A 856 90.92 -26.68 35.63
N GLY A 857 92.07 -27.09 36.17
CA GLY A 857 93.33 -26.34 36.09
C GLY A 857 93.38 -25.08 36.96
N VAL A 858 92.57 -25.02 38.01
CA VAL A 858 92.41 -23.84 38.88
C VAL A 858 93.42 -23.88 40.05
N GLU A 859 94.32 -22.90 40.13
CA GLU A 859 95.32 -22.81 41.22
C GLU A 859 94.75 -22.14 42.48
N LEU A 860 94.60 -22.90 43.58
CA LEU A 860 94.09 -22.40 44.86
C LEU A 860 95.16 -21.74 45.77
N ARG A 861 96.23 -21.18 45.18
CA ARG A 861 97.31 -20.55 45.96
C ARG A 861 96.77 -19.30 46.68
N GLY A 862 96.76 -19.34 48.02
CA GLY A 862 96.28 -18.23 48.87
C GLY A 862 94.90 -18.45 49.49
N LEU A 863 94.24 -19.58 49.22
CA LEU A 863 93.00 -19.98 49.89
C LEU A 863 93.31 -21.02 50.99
N VAL A 864 92.72 -20.87 52.17
CA VAL A 864 92.83 -21.90 53.21
C VAL A 864 91.67 -22.88 53.04
N THR A 865 91.98 -24.17 53.05
CA THR A 865 90.96 -25.23 52.96
C THR A 865 90.99 -26.09 54.23
N MET A 866 89.81 -26.49 54.71
CA MET A 866 89.65 -27.42 55.83
C MET A 866 88.65 -28.51 55.48
N SER A 867 88.73 -29.68 56.13
CA SER A 867 87.88 -30.84 55.84
C SER A 867 86.39 -30.57 56.08
N ASP A 868 86.09 -29.80 57.12
CA ASP A 868 84.73 -29.57 57.61
C ASP A 868 84.64 -28.22 58.33
N LEU A 869 83.41 -27.79 58.61
CA LEU A 869 83.11 -26.53 59.27
C LEU A 869 83.77 -26.43 60.66
N GLN A 870 83.78 -27.53 61.42
CA GLN A 870 84.39 -27.57 62.75
C GLN A 870 85.88 -27.22 62.69
N SER A 871 86.61 -27.84 61.77
CA SER A 871 88.03 -27.58 61.51
C SER A 871 88.26 -26.15 61.01
N GLY A 872 87.35 -25.62 60.20
CA GLY A 872 87.35 -24.21 59.77
C GLY A 872 87.23 -23.22 60.94
N ILE A 873 86.31 -23.48 61.87
CA ILE A 873 86.11 -22.65 63.06
C ILE A 873 87.33 -22.71 63.98
N GLU A 874 87.88 -23.90 64.22
CA GLU A 874 89.09 -24.07 65.03
C GLU A 874 90.30 -23.31 64.44
N TYR A 875 90.45 -23.34 63.12
CA TYR A 875 91.48 -22.56 62.43
C TYR A 875 91.26 -21.05 62.57
N ALA A 876 90.03 -20.58 62.36
CA ALA A 876 89.67 -19.17 62.52
C ALA A 876 89.98 -18.67 63.95
N LEU A 877 89.65 -19.46 64.97
CA LEU A 877 89.94 -19.16 66.38
C LEU A 877 91.45 -19.07 66.66
N ARG A 878 92.27 -19.95 66.09
CA ARG A 878 93.73 -19.88 66.22
C ARG A 878 94.29 -18.62 65.59
N ARG A 879 93.81 -18.27 64.38
CA ARG A 879 94.29 -17.11 63.64
C ARG A 879 93.91 -15.78 64.31
N MET A 880 92.76 -15.72 64.95
CA MET A 880 92.33 -14.59 65.77
C MET A 880 93.21 -14.38 67.01
N ARG A 881 93.81 -15.45 67.58
CA ARG A 881 94.72 -15.37 68.73
C ARG A 881 96.14 -14.91 68.37
N THR A 882 96.61 -15.18 67.15
CA THR A 882 97.97 -14.79 66.68
C THR A 882 98.07 -13.35 66.18
N GLY A 883 96.97 -12.59 66.13
CA GLY A 883 96.92 -11.21 65.63
C GLY A 883 96.60 -10.15 66.70
N ALA A 884 96.85 -10.43 67.98
CA ALA A 884 96.79 -9.48 69.09
C ALA A 884 98.19 -9.35 69.71
N GLY A 885 99.04 -8.58 69.03
CA GLY A 885 100.39 -8.20 69.40
C GLY A 885 100.77 -6.96 68.62
#